data_AF-A0A961HNP5-F1
#
_entry.id   AF-A0A961HNP5-F1
#
_cell.length_a   1.000
_cell.length_b   1.000
_cell.length_c   1.000
_cell.angle_alpha   90.00
_cell.angle_beta   90.00
_cell.angle_gamma   90.00
#
_symmetry.space_group_name_H-M   'P 1'
#
loop_
_entity.id
_entity.type
_entity.pdbx_description
1 polymer ?
#
loop_
_entity_poly.entity_id
_entity_poly.type
_entity_poly.pdbx_seq_one_letter_code
_entity_poly.pdbx_strand_id
1 'polypeptide(L)'
;MPHDASVQQIQTLTRRTFLGGGAAALAAYAAAPAPAAALDLGAGSGYWLGERYWGNRLQDWLSRAGRMECVAEPGMGVGRTVALLTHEIRTGDFDLSVRTGTLALGEGLSGFVLGTGVPGEDARRRALLGSASGVGGGLIAYVDHNGAVGFRDHTPEGAQLNWPAMSATASGTGSPRSLDEDLTLAVTCRTVDETTVSLRVAVRRTSDDAELTSATIAALPVTSVRGGIALMSSSRQGSESRYWFTGLSATGSGLTVIPERTLGPVVGTLFTSVAGVLRMTVQCMPVDPRDLPSVSLEVLRSGSWIRLGTNQIGPGYTAQFYASGMDPTTPTRYRIVAGDQTLYGGTIPAEPRGGIRIASLNCLKASHRPLDAPSAWQARLPGSVSLDLYSRRNIYFPHNEIVDSITAQRPDLLVAHGDQLYETSPTRKDTSSAPELDFLYKFLLWHWAMRPLTRRLPIVVLTDDHDVYQPNLYGEGGIATTDFRTGGYVKSASWVNLVQRMSSWHNPDRFDPTPVAQGITVGYAAFSYGGTSFAIVEDRKFKTGLIKPGATPQLLGARQEAFLGTWANMHPGQPKVILTGSTWACVQTDADGAPRLDADSNGWPAPGRMRAVKLARAAHGLIVSGDQHVGHLVRHGIDGFADGPLQFTPPAGSTSFQRWFQPAQPLPNS
;
A
#
# COMPACT_ATOMS: atom_id res chain seq x y z
N MET A 1 -49.66 -9.56 1.47
CA MET A 1 -49.19 -9.96 0.12
C MET A 1 -50.16 -9.40 -0.92
N PRO A 2 -49.70 -8.97 -2.10
CA PRO A 2 -48.30 -8.88 -2.55
C PRO A 2 -47.80 -7.42 -2.50
N HIS A 3 -46.57 -7.13 -2.03
CA HIS A 3 -45.25 -7.44 -2.59
C HIS A 3 -44.99 -6.79 -3.96
N ASP A 4 -43.88 -6.03 -4.02
CA ASP A 4 -43.15 -5.53 -5.21
C ASP A 4 -43.12 -4.01 -5.45
N ALA A 5 -42.57 -3.25 -4.49
CA ALA A 5 -42.06 -1.89 -4.78
C ALA A 5 -40.70 -1.57 -4.14
N SER A 6 -40.07 -2.49 -3.39
CA SER A 6 -38.83 -2.23 -2.64
C SER A 6 -37.56 -2.84 -3.23
N VAL A 7 -37.60 -3.35 -4.47
CA VAL A 7 -36.44 -4.02 -5.11
C VAL A 7 -35.87 -3.24 -6.31
N GLN A 8 -36.63 -2.31 -6.91
CA GLN A 8 -36.16 -1.57 -8.10
C GLN A 8 -35.39 -0.26 -7.82
N GLN A 9 -35.45 0.31 -6.62
CA GLN A 9 -34.66 1.51 -6.26
C GLN A 9 -33.24 1.19 -5.75
N ILE A 10 -32.92 -0.10 -5.51
CA ILE A 10 -31.61 -0.54 -5.01
C ILE A 10 -30.67 -0.93 -6.17
N GLN A 11 -31.19 -1.22 -7.37
CA GLN A 11 -30.39 -1.65 -8.52
C GLN A 11 -29.72 -0.51 -9.31
N THR A 12 -30.06 0.76 -9.05
CA THR A 12 -29.47 1.92 -9.75
C THR A 12 -28.21 2.47 -9.05
N LEU A 13 -27.89 1.98 -7.85
CA LEU A 13 -26.84 2.53 -6.98
C LEU A 13 -25.48 1.81 -7.07
N THR A 14 -25.43 0.57 -7.57
CA THR A 14 -24.21 -0.28 -7.54
C THR A 14 -23.31 -0.17 -8.77
N ARG A 15 -23.68 0.60 -9.81
CA ARG A 15 -22.79 0.87 -10.96
C ARG A 15 -21.82 2.05 -10.76
N ARG A 16 -21.95 2.81 -9.67
CA ARG A 16 -21.16 4.03 -9.37
C ARG A 16 -20.05 3.83 -8.33
N THR A 17 -19.33 2.71 -8.39
CA THR A 17 -17.88 2.73 -8.07
C THR A 17 -17.13 3.69 -9.00
N PHE A 18 -17.80 4.15 -10.06
CA PHE A 18 -17.33 5.03 -11.11
C PHE A 18 -18.06 6.38 -11.08
N LEU A 19 -17.30 7.46 -10.79
CA LEU A 19 -17.45 8.86 -11.27
C LEU A 19 -18.81 9.57 -11.00
N GLY A 20 -18.87 10.67 -10.25
CA GLY A 20 -18.35 11.99 -10.63
C GLY A 20 -19.44 13.02 -10.36
N GLY A 21 -19.06 14.26 -10.04
CA GLY A 21 -19.90 15.29 -9.42
C GLY A 21 -21.15 15.76 -10.17
N GLY A 22 -22.00 16.51 -9.47
CA GLY A 22 -22.86 17.51 -10.11
C GLY A 22 -22.04 18.80 -10.28
N ALA A 23 -22.04 19.51 -11.40
CA ALA A 23 -22.73 19.31 -12.67
C ALA A 23 -21.91 19.99 -13.77
N ALA A 24 -21.64 19.30 -14.88
CA ALA A 24 -21.64 19.80 -16.26
C ALA A 24 -21.00 18.78 -17.23
N ALA A 25 -21.64 18.69 -18.42
CA ALA A 25 -21.20 18.09 -19.69
C ALA A 25 -21.31 16.56 -19.88
N LEU A 26 -22.34 16.20 -20.65
CA LEU A 26 -22.63 14.91 -21.28
C LEU A 26 -21.71 14.63 -22.48
N ALA A 27 -21.58 13.32 -22.77
CA ALA A 27 -21.22 12.66 -24.03
C ALA A 27 -19.73 12.49 -24.39
N ALA A 28 -19.22 11.26 -24.19
CA ALA A 28 -18.68 10.39 -25.25
C ALA A 28 -18.23 9.05 -24.62
N TYR A 29 -18.93 7.96 -24.93
CA TYR A 29 -18.59 6.60 -24.50
C TYR A 29 -17.71 5.93 -25.57
N ALA A 30 -16.58 5.37 -25.16
CA ALA A 30 -15.81 4.39 -25.93
C ALA A 30 -15.52 3.18 -25.03
N ALA A 31 -15.62 1.99 -25.64
CA ALA A 31 -15.69 0.63 -25.09
C ALA A 31 -15.03 0.36 -23.71
N ALA A 32 -15.81 -0.25 -22.81
CA ALA A 32 -15.39 -0.66 -21.47
C ALA A 32 -14.76 -2.09 -21.46
N PRO A 33 -13.55 -2.27 -20.92
CA PRO A 33 -13.04 -3.60 -20.56
C PRO A 33 -13.61 -4.09 -19.21
N ALA A 34 -13.51 -5.40 -18.97
CA ALA A 34 -14.20 -6.12 -17.90
C ALA A 34 -13.95 -5.56 -16.49
N PRO A 35 -15.00 -5.37 -15.66
CA PRO A 35 -14.85 -4.91 -14.29
C PRO A 35 -14.31 -6.02 -13.39
N ALA A 36 -13.65 -5.64 -12.28
CA ALA A 36 -13.56 -6.49 -11.10
C ALA A 36 -14.94 -7.12 -10.82
N ALA A 37 -14.97 -8.41 -10.46
CA ALA A 37 -16.23 -9.13 -10.26
C ALA A 37 -17.21 -8.27 -9.43
N ALA A 38 -18.39 -8.01 -9.98
CA ALA A 38 -19.34 -7.10 -9.35
C ALA A 38 -19.70 -7.60 -7.95
N LEU A 39 -19.63 -6.71 -6.96
CA LEU A 39 -20.09 -7.02 -5.61
C LEU A 39 -21.58 -7.35 -5.65
N ASP A 40 -21.92 -8.53 -5.15
CA ASP A 40 -23.29 -8.88 -4.77
C ASP A 40 -23.53 -8.39 -3.34
N LEU A 41 -23.88 -7.10 -3.24
CA LEU A 41 -24.32 -6.49 -2.01
C LEU A 41 -25.71 -6.99 -1.55
N GLY A 42 -26.36 -7.92 -2.25
CA GLY A 42 -27.48 -8.67 -1.68
C GLY A 42 -26.96 -9.82 -0.83
N ALA A 43 -25.99 -10.56 -1.37
CA ALA A 43 -25.43 -11.78 -0.79
C ALA A 43 -24.33 -11.60 0.27
N GLY A 44 -24.00 -10.37 0.68
CA GLY A 44 -22.98 -10.15 1.71
C GLY A 44 -21.56 -9.97 1.17
N SER A 45 -21.38 -9.64 -0.12
CA SER A 45 -20.03 -9.72 -0.69
C SER A 45 -19.15 -8.50 -0.43
N GLY A 46 -17.87 -8.71 -0.11
CA GLY A 46 -16.87 -7.65 0.04
C GLY A 46 -15.45 -8.14 -0.19
N TYR A 47 -14.49 -7.23 -0.42
CA TYR A 47 -13.09 -7.62 -0.64
C TYR A 47 -12.32 -7.90 0.66
N TRP A 48 -12.82 -7.45 1.81
CA TRP A 48 -12.21 -7.75 3.09
C TRP A 48 -12.57 -9.16 3.57
N LEU A 49 -11.58 -10.02 3.71
CA LEU A 49 -11.75 -11.43 4.09
C LEU A 49 -11.89 -11.66 5.61
N GLY A 50 -11.74 -10.60 6.42
CA GLY A 50 -11.77 -10.65 7.87
C GLY A 50 -10.41 -10.36 8.52
N GLU A 51 -10.42 -10.11 9.82
CA GLU A 51 -9.29 -9.51 10.54
C GLU A 51 -8.03 -10.38 10.66
N ARG A 52 -8.17 -11.70 10.49
CA ARG A 52 -7.06 -12.65 10.58
C ARG A 52 -6.42 -12.96 9.22
N TYR A 53 -6.88 -12.32 8.15
CA TYR A 53 -6.53 -12.69 6.79
C TYR A 53 -5.93 -11.54 5.99
N TRP A 54 -5.02 -11.88 5.07
CA TRP A 54 -4.51 -10.97 4.05
C TRP A 54 -4.53 -11.65 2.68
N GLY A 55 -5.28 -11.10 1.73
CA GLY A 55 -5.39 -11.62 0.37
C GLY A 55 -4.33 -11.02 -0.57
N ASN A 56 -3.64 -11.88 -1.32
CA ASN A 56 -2.67 -11.50 -2.34
C ASN A 56 -3.20 -11.89 -3.74
N ARG A 57 -3.62 -10.94 -4.59
CA ARG A 57 -3.86 -9.50 -4.29
C ARG A 57 -5.28 -9.30 -3.77
N LEU A 58 -5.52 -8.20 -3.07
CA LEU A 58 -6.82 -7.88 -2.47
C LEU A 58 -7.99 -7.94 -3.47
N GLN A 59 -7.79 -7.44 -4.70
CA GLN A 59 -8.82 -7.43 -5.74
C GLN A 59 -9.15 -8.81 -6.32
N ASP A 60 -8.32 -9.80 -6.06
CA ASP A 60 -8.45 -11.16 -6.58
C ASP A 60 -9.26 -12.07 -5.63
N TRP A 61 -9.82 -11.51 -4.55
CA TRP A 61 -10.58 -12.23 -3.53
C TRP A 61 -11.88 -11.52 -3.16
N LEU A 62 -12.94 -12.30 -2.96
CA LEU A 62 -14.21 -11.84 -2.39
C LEU A 62 -14.59 -12.70 -1.20
N SER A 63 -14.96 -12.06 -0.09
CA SER A 63 -15.82 -12.69 0.92
C SER A 63 -17.24 -12.71 0.36
N ARG A 64 -17.91 -13.86 0.33
CA ARG A 64 -19.33 -14.01 -0.07
C ARG A 64 -19.95 -15.16 0.72
N ALA A 65 -21.05 -14.91 1.43
CA ALA A 65 -21.73 -15.92 2.25
C ALA A 65 -20.77 -16.73 3.17
N GLY A 66 -19.77 -16.07 3.76
CA GLY A 66 -18.76 -16.70 4.62
C GLY A 66 -17.66 -17.48 3.90
N ARG A 67 -17.64 -17.50 2.56
CA ARG A 67 -16.57 -18.08 1.74
C ARG A 67 -15.59 -17.00 1.28
N MET A 68 -14.31 -17.37 1.21
CA MET A 68 -13.26 -16.62 0.51
C MET A 68 -13.17 -17.17 -0.92
N GLU A 69 -13.73 -16.46 -1.88
CA GLU A 69 -13.81 -16.83 -3.29
C GLU A 69 -12.66 -16.19 -4.08
N CYS A 70 -11.86 -16.99 -4.78
CA CYS A 70 -10.86 -16.47 -5.70
C CYS A 70 -11.53 -16.01 -7.00
N VAL A 71 -11.41 -14.72 -7.31
CA VAL A 71 -12.02 -14.07 -8.49
C VAL A 71 -10.97 -13.50 -9.44
N ALA A 72 -9.73 -13.97 -9.33
CA ALA A 72 -8.65 -13.57 -10.23
C ALA A 72 -9.03 -13.75 -11.70
N GLU A 73 -8.52 -12.85 -12.54
CA GLU A 73 -8.71 -12.91 -13.98
C GLU A 73 -8.27 -14.28 -14.54
N PRO A 74 -9.09 -14.90 -15.39
CA PRO A 74 -8.78 -16.18 -15.98
C PRO A 74 -7.60 -16.21 -16.95
N GLY A 75 -7.20 -17.43 -17.34
CA GLY A 75 -6.28 -17.67 -18.46
C GLY A 75 -4.80 -17.37 -18.14
N MET A 76 -4.54 -16.72 -17.00
CA MET A 76 -3.20 -16.46 -16.50
C MET A 76 -2.72 -17.60 -15.61
N GLY A 77 -1.47 -18.04 -15.77
CA GLY A 77 -0.84 -18.96 -14.82
C GLY A 77 -0.60 -18.24 -13.49
N VAL A 78 -1.52 -18.39 -12.53
CA VAL A 78 -1.55 -17.61 -11.28
C VAL A 78 -1.74 -18.49 -10.06
N GLY A 79 -1.00 -18.16 -8.99
CA GLY A 79 -1.32 -18.56 -7.63
C GLY A 79 -1.83 -17.33 -6.88
N ARG A 80 -3.01 -17.42 -6.28
CA ARG A 80 -3.51 -16.40 -5.35
C ARG A 80 -3.55 -16.98 -3.97
N THR A 81 -3.12 -16.17 -3.01
CA THR A 81 -2.96 -16.65 -1.64
C THR A 81 -3.77 -15.83 -0.67
N VAL A 82 -4.18 -16.46 0.43
CA VAL A 82 -4.69 -15.79 1.62
C VAL A 82 -3.82 -16.19 2.79
N ALA A 83 -3.04 -15.25 3.32
CA ALA A 83 -2.21 -15.49 4.50
C ALA A 83 -3.04 -15.45 5.79
N LEU A 84 -2.77 -16.37 6.71
CA LEU A 84 -3.31 -16.37 8.07
C LEU A 84 -2.36 -15.58 8.98
N LEU A 85 -2.80 -14.41 9.44
CA LEU A 85 -1.94 -13.45 10.16
C LEU A 85 -1.64 -13.86 11.60
N THR A 86 -2.57 -14.56 12.24
CA THR A 86 -2.58 -14.80 13.68
C THR A 86 -1.95 -16.12 14.10
N HIS A 87 -1.47 -16.93 13.16
CA HIS A 87 -0.90 -18.25 13.47
C HIS A 87 0.49 -18.39 12.87
N GLU A 88 1.35 -19.10 13.58
CA GLU A 88 2.72 -19.39 13.16
C GLU A 88 3.09 -20.82 13.54
N ILE A 89 3.64 -21.58 12.58
CA ILE A 89 4.14 -22.93 12.81
C ILE A 89 5.53 -22.83 13.46
N ARG A 90 5.67 -23.46 14.63
CA ARG A 90 6.91 -23.58 15.40
C ARG A 90 7.42 -25.01 15.37
N THR A 91 7.38 -25.72 16.50
CA THR A 91 7.88 -27.09 16.64
C THR A 91 6.87 -27.89 17.43
N GLY A 92 6.54 -29.09 16.95
CA GLY A 92 5.51 -29.93 17.52
C GLY A 92 4.38 -30.22 16.53
N ASP A 93 3.34 -30.86 17.05
CA ASP A 93 2.25 -31.41 16.26
C ASP A 93 1.20 -30.35 15.95
N PHE A 94 0.63 -30.40 14.75
CA PHE A 94 -0.46 -29.52 14.38
C PHE A 94 -1.44 -30.17 13.41
N ASP A 95 -2.65 -29.64 13.41
CA ASP A 95 -3.73 -30.00 12.50
C ASP A 95 -4.35 -28.73 11.93
N LEU A 96 -4.45 -28.67 10.60
CA LEU A 96 -5.11 -27.61 9.85
C LEU A 96 -6.28 -28.23 9.08
N SER A 97 -7.40 -27.52 8.99
CA SER A 97 -8.51 -27.94 8.15
C SER A 97 -9.18 -26.74 7.48
N VAL A 98 -9.61 -26.90 6.24
CA VAL A 98 -10.40 -25.88 5.53
C VAL A 98 -11.39 -26.58 4.59
N ARG A 99 -12.60 -26.03 4.46
CA ARG A 99 -13.52 -26.45 3.40
C ARG A 99 -13.16 -25.75 2.11
N THR A 100 -13.15 -26.50 1.00
CA THR A 100 -12.83 -25.99 -0.34
C THR A 100 -13.77 -26.59 -1.39
N GLY A 101 -14.08 -25.82 -2.42
CA GLY A 101 -14.84 -26.27 -3.58
C GLY A 101 -14.48 -25.45 -4.82
N THR A 102 -15.00 -25.86 -5.98
CA THR A 102 -14.63 -25.28 -7.27
C THR A 102 -15.62 -24.20 -7.70
N LEU A 103 -15.11 -23.01 -7.99
CA LEU A 103 -15.88 -21.90 -8.58
C LEU A 103 -15.90 -21.97 -10.11
N ALA A 104 -14.81 -22.43 -10.70
CA ALA A 104 -14.68 -22.61 -12.14
C ALA A 104 -13.78 -23.81 -12.42
N LEU A 105 -14.19 -24.64 -13.37
CA LEU A 105 -13.46 -25.84 -13.78
C LEU A 105 -12.23 -25.47 -14.63
N GLY A 106 -11.24 -26.35 -14.64
CA GLY A 106 -10.03 -26.22 -15.45
C GLY A 106 -8.82 -26.80 -14.73
N GLU A 107 -7.64 -26.72 -15.35
CA GLU A 107 -6.39 -27.18 -14.76
C GLU A 107 -5.87 -26.23 -13.67
N GLY A 108 -5.73 -26.73 -12.46
CA GLY A 108 -5.21 -25.98 -11.32
C GLY A 108 -5.18 -26.80 -10.05
N LEU A 109 -4.99 -26.11 -8.92
CA LEU A 109 -5.05 -26.70 -7.58
C LEU A 109 -5.56 -25.71 -6.53
N SER A 110 -6.09 -26.26 -5.44
CA SER A 110 -6.39 -25.56 -4.19
C SER A 110 -5.65 -26.20 -3.02
N GLY A 111 -5.26 -25.43 -2.01
CA GLY A 111 -4.49 -26.03 -0.91
C GLY A 111 -4.04 -25.08 0.18
N PHE A 112 -3.21 -25.62 1.06
CA PHE A 112 -2.42 -24.87 2.03
C PHE A 112 -1.02 -24.59 1.48
N VAL A 113 -0.42 -23.49 1.90
CA VAL A 113 1.02 -23.28 1.84
C VAL A 113 1.55 -23.17 3.27
N LEU A 114 2.49 -24.03 3.62
CA LEU A 114 3.07 -24.17 4.95
C LEU A 114 4.50 -23.65 4.96
N GLY A 115 4.96 -23.17 6.12
CA GLY A 115 6.34 -22.74 6.29
C GLY A 115 6.69 -21.49 5.46
N THR A 116 5.75 -20.56 5.32
CA THR A 116 5.96 -19.35 4.50
C THR A 116 6.85 -18.34 5.21
N GLY A 117 7.68 -17.66 4.44
CA GLY A 117 8.66 -16.69 4.88
C GLY A 117 9.93 -17.27 5.47
N VAL A 118 10.85 -16.39 5.84
CA VAL A 118 12.09 -16.76 6.54
C VAL A 118 11.84 -16.74 8.06
N PRO A 119 12.18 -17.82 8.80
CA PRO A 119 12.04 -17.86 10.25
C PRO A 119 12.76 -16.68 10.94
N GLY A 120 12.11 -16.10 11.95
CA GLY A 120 12.63 -14.93 12.68
C GLY A 120 12.31 -13.58 12.03
N GLU A 121 11.83 -13.54 10.79
CA GLU A 121 11.39 -12.30 10.15
C GLU A 121 9.95 -11.90 10.52
N ASP A 122 9.64 -10.60 10.32
CA ASP A 122 8.33 -10.01 10.61
C ASP A 122 7.21 -10.74 9.85
N ALA A 123 6.14 -11.11 10.58
CA ALA A 123 5.01 -11.85 10.01
C ALA A 123 4.28 -11.11 8.88
N ARG A 124 4.27 -9.77 8.91
CA ARG A 124 3.66 -8.95 7.86
C ARG A 124 4.35 -9.17 6.51
N ARG A 125 5.67 -9.36 6.51
CA ARG A 125 6.41 -9.68 5.29
C ARG A 125 5.99 -11.03 4.72
N ARG A 126 5.84 -12.03 5.59
CA ARG A 126 5.43 -13.39 5.23
C ARG A 126 3.99 -13.47 4.71
N ALA A 127 3.17 -12.48 5.08
CA ALA A 127 1.83 -12.33 4.53
C ALA A 127 1.84 -11.99 3.03
N LEU A 128 2.95 -11.49 2.47
CA LEU A 128 3.11 -11.21 1.04
C LEU A 128 3.63 -12.43 0.28
N LEU A 129 2.86 -13.52 0.28
CA LEU A 129 3.15 -14.72 -0.50
C LEU A 129 2.49 -14.61 -1.89
N GLY A 130 3.27 -14.66 -2.96
CA GLY A 130 2.80 -14.52 -4.33
C GLY A 130 2.72 -15.84 -5.11
N SER A 131 2.53 -15.75 -6.43
CA SER A 131 2.51 -16.93 -7.31
C SER A 131 3.89 -17.56 -7.50
N ALA A 132 4.93 -16.71 -7.52
CA ALA A 132 6.27 -17.13 -7.91
C ALA A 132 6.98 -17.83 -6.75
N SER A 133 7.55 -19.00 -6.99
CA SER A 133 8.38 -19.69 -6.01
C SER A 133 9.68 -18.94 -5.74
N GLY A 134 10.22 -19.09 -4.55
CA GLY A 134 11.53 -18.55 -4.19
C GLY A 134 11.84 -18.81 -2.73
N VAL A 135 13.07 -18.48 -2.32
CA VAL A 135 13.50 -18.67 -0.93
C VAL A 135 12.48 -18.04 0.03
N GLY A 136 11.96 -18.86 0.96
CA GLY A 136 10.87 -18.51 1.86
C GLY A 136 9.45 -18.72 1.31
N GLY A 137 9.27 -19.38 0.16
CA GLY A 137 7.94 -19.67 -0.40
C GLY A 137 7.20 -20.81 0.31
N GLY A 138 7.93 -21.72 0.94
CA GLY A 138 7.37 -22.83 1.72
C GLY A 138 6.97 -24.04 0.87
N LEU A 139 5.97 -24.78 1.34
CA LEU A 139 5.52 -26.05 0.76
C LEU A 139 4.00 -26.02 0.55
N ILE A 140 3.55 -26.38 -0.65
CA ILE A 140 2.13 -26.42 -1.01
C ILE A 140 1.60 -27.83 -0.75
N ALA A 141 0.61 -27.95 0.14
CA ALA A 141 -0.18 -29.18 0.34
C ALA A 141 -1.52 -29.02 -0.37
N TYR A 142 -1.76 -29.81 -1.42
CA TYR A 142 -2.80 -29.50 -2.41
C TYR A 142 -3.77 -30.63 -2.69
N VAL A 143 -4.91 -30.25 -3.26
CA VAL A 143 -5.78 -31.07 -4.13
C VAL A 143 -5.87 -30.39 -5.50
N ASP A 144 -5.64 -31.15 -6.57
CA ASP A 144 -5.71 -30.62 -7.94
C ASP A 144 -7.08 -30.85 -8.60
N HIS A 145 -7.21 -30.33 -9.82
CA HIS A 145 -8.40 -30.47 -10.67
C HIS A 145 -8.85 -31.91 -10.95
N ASN A 146 -7.97 -32.90 -10.85
CA ASN A 146 -8.29 -34.32 -10.98
C ASN A 146 -8.61 -34.99 -9.62
N GLY A 147 -8.64 -34.20 -8.54
CA GLY A 147 -8.82 -34.66 -7.18
C GLY A 147 -7.58 -35.36 -6.61
N ALA A 148 -6.44 -35.31 -7.30
CA ALA A 148 -5.20 -35.88 -6.77
C ALA A 148 -4.62 -34.97 -5.70
N VAL A 149 -4.08 -35.57 -4.64
CA VAL A 149 -3.47 -34.85 -3.51
C VAL A 149 -1.98 -35.09 -3.43
N GLY A 150 -1.26 -34.12 -2.89
CA GLY A 150 0.18 -34.23 -2.74
C GLY A 150 0.82 -32.97 -2.20
N PHE A 151 2.13 -32.91 -2.40
CA PHE A 151 2.96 -31.80 -1.96
C PHE A 151 3.80 -31.25 -3.11
N ARG A 152 3.97 -29.93 -3.17
CA ARG A 152 4.86 -29.25 -4.12
C ARG A 152 5.77 -28.27 -3.39
N ASP A 153 7.00 -28.18 -3.87
CA ASP A 153 7.99 -27.24 -3.35
C ASP A 153 7.78 -25.84 -3.97
N HIS A 154 7.62 -24.83 -3.11
CA HIS A 154 7.42 -23.43 -3.50
C HIS A 154 8.68 -22.57 -3.27
N THR A 155 9.84 -23.20 -3.09
CA THR A 155 11.12 -22.52 -2.88
C THR A 155 12.03 -22.36 -4.12
N PRO A 156 11.95 -23.17 -5.20
CA PRO A 156 12.89 -23.06 -6.31
C PRO A 156 12.69 -21.82 -7.18
N GLU A 157 13.77 -21.09 -7.49
CA GLU A 157 13.70 -19.89 -8.34
C GLU A 157 13.86 -20.17 -9.85
N GLY A 158 14.41 -21.32 -10.27
CA GLY A 158 14.68 -21.61 -11.68
C GLY A 158 13.44 -21.80 -12.57
N ALA A 159 12.29 -22.14 -11.97
CA ALA A 159 11.02 -22.34 -12.67
C ALA A 159 9.84 -21.99 -11.74
N GLN A 160 9.68 -20.70 -11.46
CA GLN A 160 8.90 -20.21 -10.31
C GLN A 160 7.42 -20.60 -10.29
N LEU A 161 6.82 -20.92 -11.45
CA LEU A 161 5.41 -21.35 -11.56
C LEU A 161 5.22 -22.86 -11.75
N ASN A 162 6.32 -23.64 -11.80
CA ASN A 162 6.24 -25.09 -11.98
C ASN A 162 5.75 -25.80 -10.72
N TRP A 163 6.29 -25.39 -9.55
CA TRP A 163 6.05 -26.01 -8.24
C TRP A 163 6.33 -27.53 -8.30
N PRO A 164 7.61 -27.96 -8.35
CA PRO A 164 7.94 -29.37 -8.53
C PRO A 164 7.29 -30.24 -7.46
N ALA A 165 6.80 -31.41 -7.88
CA ALA A 165 6.19 -32.37 -6.98
C ALA A 165 7.24 -32.95 -6.01
N MET A 166 6.82 -33.17 -4.77
CA MET A 166 7.64 -33.81 -3.74
C MET A 166 7.24 -35.28 -3.60
N SER A 167 8.21 -36.14 -3.30
CA SER A 167 7.95 -37.56 -3.07
C SER A 167 7.08 -37.76 -1.84
N ALA A 168 5.91 -38.38 -2.04
CA ALA A 168 4.96 -38.73 -0.99
C ALA A 168 4.26 -40.05 -1.34
N THR A 169 3.84 -40.78 -0.31
CA THR A 169 3.03 -42.00 -0.48
C THR A 169 1.56 -41.60 -0.55
N ALA A 170 0.94 -41.79 -1.71
CA ALA A 170 -0.48 -41.52 -1.92
C ALA A 170 -1.34 -42.75 -1.58
N SER A 171 -2.58 -42.50 -1.15
CA SER A 171 -3.62 -43.50 -0.89
C SER A 171 -4.97 -43.01 -1.41
N GLY A 172 -5.80 -43.95 -1.87
CA GLY A 172 -7.08 -43.66 -2.53
C GLY A 172 -6.92 -43.17 -3.97
N THR A 173 -8.06 -42.96 -4.63
CA THR A 173 -8.12 -42.48 -6.02
C THR A 173 -8.94 -41.20 -6.05
N GLY A 174 -8.29 -40.10 -6.42
CA GLY A 174 -8.97 -38.82 -6.63
C GLY A 174 -10.05 -38.90 -7.71
N SER A 175 -11.08 -38.07 -7.59
CA SER A 175 -12.08 -37.87 -8.64
C SER A 175 -11.95 -36.45 -9.19
N PRO A 176 -12.18 -36.23 -10.50
CA PRO A 176 -12.21 -34.89 -11.06
C PRO A 176 -13.14 -33.96 -10.27
N ARG A 177 -12.65 -32.74 -10.03
CA ARG A 177 -13.37 -31.70 -9.28
C ARG A 177 -14.65 -31.31 -10.01
N SER A 178 -15.71 -30.99 -9.27
CA SER A 178 -16.99 -30.53 -9.83
C SER A 178 -17.47 -29.23 -9.19
N LEU A 179 -18.40 -28.51 -9.83
CA LEU A 179 -18.90 -27.23 -9.33
C LEU A 179 -19.75 -27.36 -8.05
N ASP A 180 -20.37 -28.54 -7.84
CA ASP A 180 -21.25 -28.81 -6.70
C ASP A 180 -20.51 -29.46 -5.52
N GLU A 181 -19.18 -29.60 -5.62
CA GLU A 181 -18.41 -30.28 -4.58
C GLU A 181 -18.26 -29.43 -3.31
N ASP A 182 -18.18 -30.13 -2.19
CA ASP A 182 -17.83 -29.58 -0.89
C ASP A 182 -16.87 -30.54 -0.20
N LEU A 183 -15.59 -30.18 -0.22
CA LEU A 183 -14.53 -31.01 0.33
C LEU A 183 -13.93 -30.36 1.56
N THR A 184 -13.49 -31.19 2.51
CA THR A 184 -12.64 -30.77 3.61
C THR A 184 -11.21 -31.20 3.30
N LEU A 185 -10.32 -30.22 3.18
CA LEU A 185 -8.88 -30.45 3.08
C LEU A 185 -8.28 -30.38 4.49
N ALA A 186 -7.64 -31.46 4.92
CA ALA A 186 -6.99 -31.57 6.22
C ALA A 186 -5.48 -31.78 6.04
N VAL A 187 -4.68 -31.03 6.80
CA VAL A 187 -3.23 -31.22 6.90
C VAL A 187 -2.89 -31.58 8.34
N THR A 188 -2.20 -32.69 8.53
CA THR A 188 -1.77 -33.20 9.82
C THR A 188 -0.25 -33.31 9.85
N CYS A 189 0.37 -32.71 10.85
CA CYS A 189 1.81 -32.79 11.10
C CYS A 189 2.05 -33.46 12.45
N ARG A 190 2.93 -34.47 12.45
CA ARG A 190 3.30 -35.24 13.65
C ARG A 190 4.81 -35.30 13.77
N THR A 191 5.32 -35.06 14.96
CA THR A 191 6.74 -35.15 15.29
C THR A 191 7.19 -36.61 15.19
N VAL A 192 8.25 -36.85 14.43
CA VAL A 192 8.88 -38.17 14.33
C VAL A 192 10.08 -38.21 15.26
N ASP A 193 10.91 -37.16 15.22
CA ASP A 193 12.05 -36.93 16.12
C ASP A 193 12.31 -35.42 16.26
N GLU A 194 13.41 -35.04 16.91
CA GLU A 194 13.77 -33.62 17.16
C GLU A 194 13.99 -32.78 15.89
N THR A 195 14.29 -33.44 14.77
CA THR A 195 14.68 -32.81 13.51
C THR A 195 13.69 -33.06 12.37
N THR A 196 12.85 -34.08 12.49
CA THR A 196 11.91 -34.48 11.44
C THR A 196 10.46 -34.60 11.89
N VAL A 197 9.55 -34.35 10.95
CA VAL A 197 8.11 -34.49 11.09
C VAL A 197 7.55 -35.35 9.96
N SER A 198 6.46 -36.06 10.24
CA SER A 198 5.59 -36.62 9.22
C SER A 198 4.51 -35.59 8.87
N LEU A 199 4.30 -35.37 7.57
CA LEU A 199 3.31 -34.45 7.06
C LEU A 199 2.32 -35.20 6.16
N ARG A 200 1.04 -35.08 6.48
CA ARG A 200 -0.06 -35.73 5.75
C ARG A 200 -1.05 -34.69 5.28
N VAL A 201 -1.50 -34.81 4.02
CA VAL A 201 -2.64 -34.08 3.47
C VAL A 201 -3.72 -35.08 3.09
N ALA A 202 -4.98 -34.77 3.40
CA ALA A 202 -6.12 -35.61 3.07
C ALA A 202 -7.31 -34.77 2.61
N VAL A 203 -8.05 -35.32 1.67
CA VAL A 203 -9.30 -34.77 1.18
C VAL A 203 -10.43 -35.67 1.64
N ARG A 204 -11.41 -35.07 2.32
CA ARG A 204 -12.61 -35.74 2.80
C ARG A 204 -13.84 -35.10 2.17
N ARG A 205 -14.89 -35.89 1.98
CA ARG A 205 -16.20 -35.35 1.63
C ARG A 205 -16.81 -34.69 2.86
N THR A 206 -17.23 -33.43 2.75
CA THR A 206 -17.70 -32.69 3.93
C THR A 206 -18.99 -33.27 4.53
N SER A 207 -19.85 -33.90 3.73
CA SER A 207 -21.16 -34.37 4.17
C SER A 207 -21.12 -35.55 5.17
N ASP A 208 -20.11 -36.41 5.07
CA ASP A 208 -20.01 -37.66 5.84
C ASP A 208 -18.60 -37.96 6.35
N ASP A 209 -17.67 -37.01 6.19
CA ASP A 209 -16.25 -37.12 6.57
C ASP A 209 -15.51 -38.30 5.92
N ALA A 210 -16.06 -38.87 4.84
CA ALA A 210 -15.43 -39.98 4.13
C ALA A 210 -14.11 -39.50 3.48
N GLU A 211 -12.99 -40.11 3.86
CA GLU A 211 -11.70 -39.84 3.24
C GLU A 211 -11.67 -40.39 1.81
N LEU A 212 -11.41 -39.50 0.84
CA LEU A 212 -11.39 -39.83 -0.58
C LEU A 212 -9.97 -40.17 -1.03
N THR A 213 -9.01 -39.34 -0.63
CA THR A 213 -7.59 -39.54 -0.97
C THR A 213 -6.70 -38.83 0.06
N SER A 214 -5.47 -39.33 0.20
CA SER A 214 -4.45 -38.73 1.05
C SER A 214 -3.05 -38.92 0.47
N ALA A 215 -2.11 -38.07 0.89
CA ALA A 215 -0.69 -38.21 0.61
C ALA A 215 0.12 -37.93 1.88
N THR A 216 1.18 -38.70 2.10
CA THR A 216 2.03 -38.59 3.30
C THR A 216 3.51 -38.52 2.93
N ILE A 217 4.22 -37.55 3.52
CA ILE A 217 5.67 -37.54 3.62
C ILE A 217 6.01 -38.08 5.01
N ALA A 218 6.67 -39.25 5.07
CA ALA A 218 6.95 -39.93 6.34
C ALA A 218 7.98 -39.18 7.19
N ALA A 219 8.97 -38.56 6.56
CA ALA A 219 10.01 -37.79 7.23
C ALA A 219 10.38 -36.55 6.40
N LEU A 220 10.11 -35.38 6.96
CA LEU A 220 10.42 -34.07 6.40
C LEU A 220 11.18 -33.25 7.46
N PRO A 221 12.21 -32.47 7.13
CA PRO A 221 12.85 -31.59 8.09
C PRO A 221 11.83 -30.65 8.75
N VAL A 222 11.86 -30.53 10.08
CA VAL A 222 10.96 -29.63 10.82
C VAL A 222 11.07 -28.18 10.36
N THR A 223 12.24 -27.79 9.86
CA THR A 223 12.48 -26.46 9.29
C THR A 223 11.67 -26.18 8.02
N SER A 224 11.26 -27.21 7.28
CA SER A 224 10.48 -27.05 6.04
C SER A 224 9.02 -26.63 6.29
N VAL A 225 8.50 -26.81 7.50
CA VAL A 225 7.12 -26.43 7.87
C VAL A 225 7.07 -25.21 8.79
N ARG A 226 8.20 -24.77 9.34
CA ARG A 226 8.30 -23.59 10.23
C ARG A 226 8.01 -22.31 9.46
N GLY A 227 7.10 -21.48 9.95
CA GLY A 227 6.77 -20.20 9.33
C GLY A 227 5.28 -19.88 9.34
N GLY A 228 4.87 -19.07 8.35
CA GLY A 228 3.47 -18.71 8.17
C GLY A 228 2.63 -19.80 7.52
N ILE A 229 1.32 -19.57 7.52
CA ILE A 229 0.31 -20.44 6.90
C ILE A 229 -0.44 -19.58 5.89
N ALA A 230 -0.65 -20.09 4.69
CA ALA A 230 -1.53 -19.50 3.70
C ALA A 230 -2.46 -20.53 3.07
N LEU A 231 -3.55 -20.06 2.48
CA LEU A 231 -4.37 -20.81 1.53
C LEU A 231 -3.94 -20.41 0.11
N MET A 232 -4.10 -21.30 -0.86
CA MET A 232 -3.78 -21.04 -2.26
C MET A 232 -4.90 -21.54 -3.18
N SER A 233 -5.40 -20.66 -4.04
CA SER A 233 -6.17 -21.02 -5.24
C SER A 233 -5.28 -20.75 -6.45
N SER A 234 -5.13 -21.70 -7.37
CA SER A 234 -4.28 -21.52 -8.53
C SER A 234 -4.90 -22.03 -9.82
N SER A 235 -4.54 -21.36 -10.92
CA SER A 235 -4.85 -21.77 -12.28
C SER A 235 -3.58 -21.96 -13.09
N ARG A 236 -3.56 -22.95 -13.97
CA ARG A 236 -2.50 -23.11 -14.99
C ARG A 236 -2.72 -22.14 -16.15
N GLN A 237 -1.69 -21.94 -16.95
CA GLN A 237 -1.76 -21.03 -18.10
C GLN A 237 -2.84 -21.54 -19.08
N GLY A 238 -3.73 -20.64 -19.52
CA GLY A 238 -4.86 -21.00 -20.38
C GLY A 238 -6.04 -21.67 -19.65
N SER A 239 -5.98 -21.84 -18.33
CA SER A 239 -7.06 -22.43 -17.54
C SER A 239 -7.91 -21.39 -16.81
N GLU A 240 -9.18 -21.74 -16.60
CA GLU A 240 -10.19 -20.97 -15.88
C GLU A 240 -10.28 -21.31 -14.39
N SER A 241 -9.50 -22.29 -13.91
CA SER A 241 -9.76 -22.90 -12.60
C SER A 241 -9.66 -21.91 -11.43
N ARG A 242 -10.70 -21.90 -10.60
CA ARG A 242 -10.81 -21.04 -9.42
C ARG A 242 -11.49 -21.80 -8.28
N TYR A 243 -11.08 -21.51 -7.05
CA TYR A 243 -11.55 -22.23 -5.86
C TYR A 243 -12.00 -21.27 -4.76
N TRP A 244 -12.89 -21.74 -3.89
CA TRP A 244 -13.32 -21.03 -2.68
C TRP A 244 -12.86 -21.74 -1.42
N PHE A 245 -12.75 -21.01 -0.31
CA PHE A 245 -12.39 -21.54 1.00
C PHE A 245 -13.33 -21.07 2.11
N THR A 246 -13.63 -21.90 3.10
CA THR A 246 -14.31 -21.46 4.34
C THR A 246 -13.95 -22.34 5.53
N GLY A 247 -14.28 -21.89 6.74
CA GLY A 247 -14.15 -22.71 7.95
C GLY A 247 -12.71 -23.12 8.29
N LEU A 248 -11.73 -22.25 8.01
CA LEU A 248 -10.32 -22.53 8.36
C LEU A 248 -10.16 -22.73 9.87
N SER A 249 -9.61 -23.87 10.26
CA SER A 249 -9.19 -24.22 11.61
C SER A 249 -7.70 -24.54 11.64
N ALA A 250 -7.04 -24.21 12.75
CA ALA A 250 -5.63 -24.47 12.99
C ALA A 250 -5.42 -24.73 14.49
N THR A 251 -5.00 -25.93 14.84
CA THR A 251 -4.85 -26.38 16.25
C THR A 251 -3.59 -27.23 16.43
N GLY A 252 -3.14 -27.37 17.68
CA GLY A 252 -2.02 -28.24 18.05
C GLY A 252 -0.87 -27.51 18.76
N SER A 253 -0.01 -28.29 19.42
CA SER A 253 1.12 -27.79 20.22
C SER A 253 2.22 -27.14 19.38
N GLY A 254 2.29 -27.47 18.09
CA GLY A 254 3.23 -26.90 17.12
C GLY A 254 2.85 -25.51 16.62
N LEU A 255 1.69 -24.97 17.00
CA LEU A 255 1.22 -23.64 16.57
C LEU A 255 1.33 -22.61 17.69
N THR A 256 1.74 -21.40 17.33
CA THR A 256 1.57 -20.23 18.19
C THR A 256 0.44 -19.36 17.65
N VAL A 257 -0.56 -19.09 18.49
CA VAL A 257 -1.64 -18.14 18.19
C VAL A 257 -1.25 -16.77 18.74
N ILE A 258 -1.32 -15.74 17.91
CA ILE A 258 -0.89 -14.36 18.22
C ILE A 258 -2.02 -13.41 17.79
N PRO A 259 -3.06 -13.25 18.62
CA PRO A 259 -4.24 -12.44 18.30
C PRO A 259 -3.92 -10.98 17.99
N GLU A 260 -2.81 -10.44 18.52
CA GLU A 260 -2.39 -9.05 18.33
C GLU A 260 -1.98 -8.73 16.89
N ARG A 261 -1.80 -9.75 16.05
CA ARG A 261 -1.47 -9.62 14.62
C ARG A 261 -2.70 -9.39 13.73
N THR A 262 -3.92 -9.38 14.29
CA THR A 262 -5.12 -9.05 13.51
C THR A 262 -5.01 -7.65 12.89
N LEU A 263 -5.62 -7.51 11.71
CA LEU A 263 -5.82 -6.25 11.04
C LEU A 263 -7.32 -5.99 10.92
N GLY A 264 -7.84 -5.21 11.86
CA GLY A 264 -9.26 -4.84 11.90
C GLY A 264 -9.71 -4.01 10.70
N PRO A 265 -11.00 -3.64 10.65
CA PRO A 265 -11.59 -2.93 9.52
C PRO A 265 -11.02 -1.52 9.33
N VAL A 266 -10.37 -0.94 10.34
CA VAL A 266 -9.62 0.32 10.26
C VAL A 266 -8.12 0.03 10.28
N VAL A 267 -7.43 0.32 9.18
CA VAL A 267 -6.00 0.04 9.00
C VAL A 267 -5.14 1.11 9.68
N GLY A 268 -5.57 2.36 9.60
CA GLY A 268 -4.87 3.47 10.24
C GLY A 268 -5.55 4.81 10.06
N THR A 269 -4.91 5.84 10.62
CA THR A 269 -5.35 7.23 10.53
C THR A 269 -4.17 8.10 10.10
N LEU A 270 -4.45 9.14 9.33
CA LEU A 270 -3.53 10.23 9.05
C LEU A 270 -4.20 11.52 9.54
N PHE A 271 -3.46 12.39 10.21
CA PHE A 271 -4.05 13.63 10.73
C PHE A 271 -3.06 14.78 10.81
N THR A 272 -3.59 15.99 10.76
CA THR A 272 -2.93 17.19 11.28
C THR A 272 -3.82 17.85 12.32
N SER A 273 -3.21 18.41 13.36
CA SER A 273 -3.90 19.18 14.40
C SER A 273 -3.14 20.50 14.59
N VAL A 274 -3.53 21.52 13.83
CA VAL A 274 -2.83 22.81 13.76
C VAL A 274 -3.81 23.95 14.01
N ALA A 275 -3.39 24.99 14.73
CA ALA A 275 -4.24 26.15 15.06
C ALA A 275 -5.61 25.77 15.68
N GLY A 276 -5.66 24.72 16.50
CA GLY A 276 -6.89 24.23 17.13
C GLY A 276 -7.86 23.50 16.18
N VAL A 277 -7.44 23.20 14.96
CA VAL A 277 -8.21 22.44 13.96
C VAL A 277 -7.58 21.07 13.75
N LEU A 278 -8.36 20.02 13.95
CA LEU A 278 -8.04 18.64 13.59
C LEU A 278 -8.65 18.30 12.23
N ARG A 279 -7.80 17.85 11.31
CA ARG A 279 -8.18 17.19 10.06
C ARG A 279 -7.67 15.76 10.11
N MET A 280 -8.55 14.78 9.95
CA MET A 280 -8.18 13.36 10.03
C MET A 280 -8.81 12.54 8.89
N THR A 281 -7.99 11.75 8.21
CA THR A 281 -8.44 10.67 7.32
C THR A 281 -8.32 9.35 8.06
N VAL A 282 -9.43 8.64 8.18
CA VAL A 282 -9.48 7.24 8.62
C VAL A 282 -9.47 6.36 7.38
N GLN A 283 -8.48 5.48 7.26
CA GLN A 283 -8.38 4.50 6.18
C GLN A 283 -8.92 3.15 6.64
N CYS A 284 -9.95 2.66 5.97
CA CYS A 284 -10.54 1.36 6.23
C CYS A 284 -10.04 0.31 5.22
N MET A 285 -10.15 -0.96 5.59
CA MET A 285 -10.18 -2.07 4.64
C MET A 285 -11.38 -1.89 3.69
N PRO A 286 -11.41 -2.57 2.52
CA PRO A 286 -12.57 -2.57 1.64
C PRO A 286 -13.72 -3.43 2.19
N VAL A 287 -14.25 -2.96 3.32
CA VAL A 287 -15.36 -3.52 4.07
C VAL A 287 -16.66 -3.37 3.28
N ASP A 288 -17.58 -4.30 3.50
CA ASP A 288 -18.95 -4.12 3.00
C ASP A 288 -19.58 -2.91 3.71
N PRO A 289 -20.11 -1.92 2.96
CA PRO A 289 -20.74 -0.75 3.55
C PRO A 289 -22.01 -1.07 4.36
N ARG A 290 -22.59 -2.27 4.25
CA ARG A 290 -23.69 -2.71 5.11
C ARG A 290 -23.21 -3.19 6.47
N ASP A 291 -22.01 -3.78 6.52
CA ASP A 291 -21.39 -4.26 7.76
C ASP A 291 -20.76 -3.10 8.53
N LEU A 292 -20.21 -2.12 7.82
CA LEU A 292 -19.63 -0.91 8.42
C LEU A 292 -20.03 0.35 7.62
N PRO A 293 -21.27 0.85 7.79
CA PRO A 293 -21.77 2.00 7.03
C PRO A 293 -21.10 3.32 7.40
N SER A 294 -20.66 3.44 8.65
CA SER A 294 -20.05 4.65 9.17
C SER A 294 -19.13 4.35 10.35
N VAL A 295 -18.26 5.30 10.63
CA VAL A 295 -17.40 5.30 11.82
C VAL A 295 -17.51 6.64 12.54
N SER A 296 -17.28 6.65 13.85
CA SER A 296 -17.24 7.86 14.65
C SER A 296 -15.85 8.11 15.20
N LEU A 297 -15.45 9.38 15.23
CA LEU A 297 -14.23 9.84 15.92
C LEU A 297 -14.62 10.34 17.30
N GLU A 298 -13.98 9.79 18.33
CA GLU A 298 -14.14 10.24 19.71
C GLU A 298 -12.79 10.61 20.31
N VAL A 299 -12.77 11.63 21.16
CA VAL A 299 -11.58 12.09 21.89
C VAL A 299 -11.83 12.08 23.39
N LEU A 300 -10.79 11.78 24.16
CA LEU A 300 -10.89 11.77 25.62
C LEU A 300 -10.71 13.19 26.17
N ARG A 301 -11.74 13.72 26.84
CA ARG A 301 -11.71 15.04 27.51
C ARG A 301 -12.23 14.89 28.94
N SER A 302 -11.47 15.37 29.92
CA SER A 302 -11.84 15.33 31.34
C SER A 302 -12.33 13.96 31.83
N GLY A 303 -11.70 12.88 31.36
CA GLY A 303 -12.05 11.50 31.72
C GLY A 303 -13.24 10.88 30.96
N SER A 304 -13.89 11.62 30.06
CA SER A 304 -15.01 11.13 29.25
C SER A 304 -14.69 11.14 27.75
N TRP A 305 -15.18 10.14 27.02
CA TRP A 305 -15.10 10.10 25.57
C TRP A 305 -16.16 11.04 24.98
N ILE A 306 -15.71 12.04 24.21
CA ILE A 306 -16.54 13.00 23.52
C ILE A 306 -16.48 12.71 22.03
N ARG A 307 -17.65 12.50 21.42
CA ARG A 307 -17.77 12.30 19.98
C ARG A 307 -17.60 13.62 19.23
N LEU A 308 -16.63 13.66 18.32
CA LEU A 308 -16.41 14.81 17.44
C LEU A 308 -17.26 14.74 16.17
N GLY A 309 -17.62 13.54 15.73
CA GLY A 309 -18.52 13.34 14.60
C GLY A 309 -18.67 11.87 14.22
N THR A 310 -19.62 11.61 13.34
CA THR A 310 -19.88 10.31 12.70
C THR A 310 -19.95 10.54 11.20
N ASN A 311 -19.13 9.83 10.44
CA ASN A 311 -19.06 9.98 8.98
C ASN A 311 -19.15 8.63 8.28
N GLN A 312 -19.81 8.62 7.13
CA GLN A 312 -19.88 7.45 6.25
C GLN A 312 -18.50 7.11 5.67
N ILE A 313 -18.30 5.82 5.37
CA ILE A 313 -17.13 5.38 4.61
C ILE A 313 -17.36 5.71 3.13
N GLY A 314 -16.60 6.67 2.63
CA GLY A 314 -16.71 7.16 1.25
C GLY A 314 -15.71 6.52 0.29
N PRO A 315 -15.53 7.11 -0.91
CA PRO A 315 -14.56 6.64 -1.91
C PRO A 315 -13.16 6.43 -1.34
N GLY A 316 -12.49 5.37 -1.81
CA GLY A 316 -11.19 4.94 -1.29
C GLY A 316 -11.27 4.24 0.07
N TYR A 317 -12.47 3.90 0.52
CA TYR A 317 -12.76 3.35 1.85
C TYR A 317 -12.24 4.26 2.97
N THR A 318 -12.55 5.56 2.85
CA THR A 318 -12.10 6.58 3.78
C THR A 318 -13.25 7.32 4.45
N ALA A 319 -13.12 7.55 5.76
CA ALA A 319 -13.94 8.50 6.50
C ALA A 319 -13.08 9.69 6.93
N GLN A 320 -13.55 10.91 6.69
CA GLN A 320 -12.79 12.14 6.88
C GLN A 320 -13.44 13.00 7.95
N PHE A 321 -12.66 13.50 8.91
CA PHE A 321 -13.16 14.30 10.03
C PHE A 321 -12.48 15.66 10.05
N TYR A 322 -13.30 16.70 10.26
CA TYR A 322 -12.86 18.07 10.49
C TYR A 322 -13.46 18.52 11.83
N ALA A 323 -12.62 18.93 12.78
CA ALA A 323 -13.07 19.39 14.09
C ALA A 323 -12.26 20.60 14.55
N SER A 324 -12.94 21.64 15.03
CA SER A 324 -12.32 22.82 15.63
C SER A 324 -12.32 22.75 17.16
N GLY A 325 -11.62 23.68 17.82
CA GLY A 325 -11.57 23.76 19.28
C GLY A 325 -10.75 22.63 19.93
N MET A 326 -9.73 22.15 19.23
CA MET A 326 -8.74 21.24 19.81
C MET A 326 -7.76 22.02 20.69
N ASP A 327 -7.49 21.54 21.90
CA ASP A 327 -6.47 22.10 22.77
C ASP A 327 -5.07 21.66 22.27
N PRO A 328 -4.21 22.58 21.79
CA PRO A 328 -2.88 22.22 21.33
C PRO A 328 -1.89 22.00 22.48
N THR A 329 -2.27 22.32 23.72
CA THR A 329 -1.33 22.33 24.86
C THR A 329 -1.22 20.98 25.58
N THR A 330 -2.16 20.08 25.37
CA THR A 330 -2.23 18.78 26.04
C THR A 330 -2.40 17.63 25.05
N PRO A 331 -1.70 16.48 25.25
CA PRO A 331 -1.93 15.31 24.42
C PRO A 331 -3.36 14.77 24.63
N THR A 332 -4.07 14.54 23.53
CA THR A 332 -5.46 14.07 23.54
C THR A 332 -5.56 12.67 22.95
N ARG A 333 -6.01 11.69 23.74
CA ARG A 333 -6.30 10.34 23.22
C ARG A 333 -7.51 10.38 22.30
N TYR A 334 -7.49 9.61 21.21
CA TYR A 334 -8.63 9.44 20.31
C TYR A 334 -8.92 7.96 20.05
N ARG A 335 -10.15 7.67 19.64
CA ARG A 335 -10.58 6.36 19.15
C ARG A 335 -11.53 6.50 17.96
N ILE A 336 -11.47 5.51 17.07
CA ILE A 336 -12.44 5.29 16.00
C ILE A 336 -13.36 4.16 16.45
N VAL A 337 -14.66 4.42 16.42
CA VAL A 337 -15.68 3.48 16.91
C VAL A 337 -16.77 3.22 15.87
N ALA A 338 -17.39 2.06 15.96
CA ALA A 338 -18.66 1.72 15.32
C ALA A 338 -19.62 1.18 16.38
N GLY A 339 -20.71 1.91 16.65
CA GLY A 339 -21.48 1.69 17.88
C GLY A 339 -20.58 1.85 19.10
N ASP A 340 -20.58 0.84 19.98
CA ASP A 340 -19.74 0.80 21.18
C ASP A 340 -18.37 0.13 20.96
N GLN A 341 -18.15 -0.49 19.79
CA GLN A 341 -16.92 -1.19 19.48
C GLN A 341 -15.82 -0.19 19.11
N THR A 342 -14.68 -0.27 19.80
CA THR A 342 -13.46 0.45 19.40
C THR A 342 -12.72 -0.32 18.31
N LEU A 343 -12.57 0.30 17.14
CA LEU A 343 -11.92 -0.29 15.97
C LEU A 343 -10.45 0.11 15.87
N TYR A 344 -10.12 1.33 16.29
CA TYR A 344 -8.76 1.88 16.24
C TYR A 344 -8.59 2.99 17.29
N GLY A 345 -7.36 3.34 17.62
CA GLY A 345 -7.10 4.48 18.50
C GLY A 345 -5.66 4.95 18.50
N GLY A 346 -5.44 6.14 19.04
CA GLY A 346 -4.14 6.77 19.09
C GLY A 346 -4.14 8.00 19.99
N THR A 347 -3.17 8.87 19.77
CA THR A 347 -3.01 10.12 20.53
C THR A 347 -2.70 11.26 19.56
N ILE A 348 -3.42 12.36 19.70
CA ILE A 348 -3.04 13.65 19.10
C ILE A 348 -2.07 14.28 20.09
N PRO A 349 -0.79 14.52 19.74
CA PRO A 349 0.17 15.07 20.69
C PRO A 349 -0.12 16.54 20.97
N ALA A 350 0.42 17.04 22.08
CA ALA A 350 0.55 18.48 22.27
C ALA A 350 1.53 19.05 21.24
N GLU A 351 1.30 20.30 20.83
CA GLU A 351 2.23 21.02 19.98
C GLU A 351 3.57 21.23 20.71
N PRO A 352 4.72 20.94 20.06
CA PRO A 352 6.02 21.09 20.71
C PRO A 352 6.33 22.54 21.03
N ARG A 353 7.06 22.78 22.12
CA ARG A 353 7.53 24.11 22.55
C ARG A 353 9.04 24.19 22.42
N GLY A 354 9.57 25.29 21.87
CA GLY A 354 11.02 25.52 21.81
C GLY A 354 11.74 24.91 20.60
N GLY A 355 11.01 24.59 19.53
CA GLY A 355 11.56 24.04 18.29
C GLY A 355 10.76 22.84 17.79
N ILE A 356 11.11 22.34 16.61
CA ILE A 356 10.45 21.19 15.98
C ILE A 356 11.47 20.21 15.42
N ARG A 357 11.21 18.91 15.58
CA ARG A 357 11.93 17.82 14.89
C ARG A 357 11.03 17.22 13.83
N ILE A 358 11.53 17.22 12.60
CA ILE A 358 10.80 16.73 11.42
C ILE A 358 11.43 15.40 10.99
N ALA A 359 10.61 14.35 10.94
CA ALA A 359 10.98 13.14 10.22
C ALA A 359 10.53 13.27 8.77
N SER A 360 11.47 13.17 7.83
CA SER A 360 11.21 13.25 6.40
C SER A 360 11.30 11.87 5.75
N LEU A 361 10.27 11.49 5.00
CA LEU A 361 10.10 10.21 4.31
C LEU A 361 9.80 10.44 2.83
N ASN A 362 10.32 9.57 1.97
CA ASN A 362 9.99 9.51 0.54
C ASN A 362 10.36 8.12 -0.02
N CYS A 363 9.77 7.77 -1.16
CA CYS A 363 10.20 6.63 -1.97
C CYS A 363 10.20 5.31 -1.17
N LEU A 364 9.00 4.82 -0.83
CA LEU A 364 8.78 3.63 -0.02
C LEU A 364 8.17 2.49 -0.86
N LYS A 365 9.04 1.72 -1.51
CA LYS A 365 8.69 0.53 -2.28
C LYS A 365 8.47 -0.68 -1.35
N ALA A 366 7.36 -1.42 -1.55
CA ALA A 366 7.08 -2.61 -0.74
C ALA A 366 8.05 -3.79 -1.00
N SER A 367 8.47 -3.99 -2.25
CA SER A 367 9.46 -4.98 -2.67
C SER A 367 10.23 -4.58 -3.92
N HIS A 368 11.48 -5.03 -4.07
CA HIS A 368 12.25 -4.78 -5.27
C HIS A 368 11.73 -5.59 -6.47
N ARG A 369 11.66 -6.91 -6.33
CA ARG A 369 11.16 -7.88 -7.31
C ARG A 369 9.64 -8.04 -7.16
N PRO A 370 8.89 -8.22 -8.26
CA PRO A 370 7.47 -8.51 -8.19
C PRO A 370 7.24 -9.92 -7.63
N LEU A 371 6.16 -10.07 -6.84
CA LEU A 371 5.80 -11.33 -6.19
C LEU A 371 4.75 -12.13 -6.99
N ASP A 372 4.02 -11.48 -7.90
CA ASP A 372 2.94 -12.08 -8.69
C ASP A 372 3.36 -12.53 -10.09
N ALA A 373 4.65 -12.43 -10.42
CA ALA A 373 5.21 -12.81 -11.71
C ALA A 373 6.61 -13.42 -11.54
N PRO A 374 7.05 -14.31 -12.46
CA PRO A 374 8.42 -14.80 -12.48
C PRO A 374 9.42 -13.65 -12.56
N SER A 375 10.40 -13.65 -11.67
CA SER A 375 11.41 -12.62 -11.49
C SER A 375 12.73 -13.22 -10.95
N ALA A 376 13.09 -14.44 -11.36
CA ALA A 376 14.26 -15.18 -10.90
C ALA A 376 15.49 -14.28 -10.74
N TRP A 377 16.16 -14.38 -9.59
CA TRP A 377 17.30 -13.52 -9.32
C TRP A 377 18.42 -13.77 -10.35
N GLN A 378 19.05 -12.68 -10.82
CA GLN A 378 20.26 -12.75 -11.65
C GLN A 378 21.31 -11.72 -11.24
N ALA A 379 22.59 -12.11 -11.37
CA ALA A 379 23.72 -11.31 -10.95
C ALA A 379 23.94 -10.25 -12.01
N ARG A 380 23.77 -9.00 -11.62
CA ARG A 380 24.00 -7.90 -12.56
C ARG A 380 25.44 -7.39 -12.50
N LEU A 381 26.07 -7.43 -11.33
CA LEU A 381 27.41 -6.92 -11.09
C LEU A 381 28.22 -7.84 -10.15
N PRO A 382 29.56 -7.87 -10.26
CA PRO A 382 30.41 -8.52 -9.26
C PRO A 382 30.09 -8.03 -7.84
N GLY A 383 30.01 -8.95 -6.87
CA GLY A 383 29.64 -8.63 -5.48
C GLY A 383 28.14 -8.46 -5.22
N SER A 384 27.27 -8.64 -6.22
CA SER A 384 25.82 -8.63 -6.01
C SER A 384 25.40 -9.72 -5.01
N VAL A 385 24.53 -9.35 -4.07
CA VAL A 385 23.92 -10.29 -3.12
C VAL A 385 22.57 -10.78 -3.64
N SER A 386 22.21 -12.01 -3.29
CA SER A 386 20.88 -12.55 -3.61
C SER A 386 19.78 -11.69 -2.97
N LEU A 387 18.74 -11.39 -3.73
CA LEU A 387 17.49 -10.78 -3.29
C LEU A 387 16.44 -11.87 -3.16
N ASP A 388 16.68 -12.80 -2.24
CA ASP A 388 15.83 -13.95 -1.93
C ASP A 388 14.34 -13.52 -1.84
N LEU A 389 13.48 -14.12 -2.68
CA LEU A 389 12.17 -13.55 -3.05
C LEU A 389 11.28 -13.16 -1.86
N TYR A 390 11.17 -14.01 -0.84
CA TYR A 390 10.31 -13.78 0.33
C TYR A 390 11.08 -13.39 1.60
N SER A 391 12.31 -12.87 1.44
CA SER A 391 13.14 -12.40 2.55
C SER A 391 13.12 -10.88 2.68
N ARG A 392 13.69 -10.37 3.79
CA ARG A 392 13.94 -8.94 4.00
C ARG A 392 14.81 -8.28 2.93
N ARG A 393 15.60 -9.06 2.17
CA ARG A 393 16.47 -8.52 1.11
C ARG A 393 15.66 -8.04 -0.09
N ASN A 394 14.53 -8.67 -0.36
CA ASN A 394 13.64 -8.29 -1.46
C ASN A 394 12.40 -7.51 -0.97
N ILE A 395 11.76 -7.96 0.10
CA ILE A 395 10.52 -7.37 0.61
C ILE A 395 10.86 -6.39 1.74
N TYR A 396 10.87 -5.11 1.41
CA TYR A 396 11.17 -4.04 2.35
C TYR A 396 10.02 -3.77 3.32
N PHE A 397 8.77 -3.96 2.88
CA PHE A 397 7.62 -3.99 3.77
C PHE A 397 7.88 -4.97 4.93
N PRO A 398 7.62 -4.59 6.19
CA PRO A 398 6.93 -3.37 6.66
C PRO A 398 7.85 -2.20 7.07
N HIS A 399 9.07 -2.11 6.54
CA HIS A 399 10.02 -1.01 6.77
C HIS A 399 10.40 -0.80 8.24
N ASN A 400 10.52 -1.89 9.02
CA ASN A 400 10.78 -1.80 10.47
C ASN A 400 12.01 -0.96 10.81
N GLU A 401 13.12 -1.11 10.08
CA GLU A 401 14.35 -0.33 10.34
C GLU A 401 14.12 1.19 10.24
N ILE A 402 13.29 1.63 9.30
CA ILE A 402 12.90 3.05 9.13
C ILE A 402 11.99 3.49 10.28
N VAL A 403 10.97 2.69 10.58
CA VAL A 403 10.00 3.00 11.64
C VAL A 403 10.67 3.07 13.00
N ASP A 404 11.59 2.14 13.30
CA ASP A 404 12.34 2.08 14.54
C ASP A 404 13.31 3.26 14.65
N SER A 405 14.04 3.57 13.57
CA SER A 405 14.94 4.73 13.51
C SER A 405 14.18 6.04 13.74
N ILE A 406 13.05 6.24 13.08
CA ILE A 406 12.21 7.43 13.27
C ILE A 406 11.68 7.48 14.70
N THR A 407 11.19 6.36 15.24
CA THR A 407 10.69 6.30 16.62
C THR A 407 11.76 6.71 17.62
N ALA A 408 13.00 6.25 17.44
CA ALA A 408 14.13 6.58 18.32
C ALA A 408 14.49 8.09 18.29
N GLN A 409 14.32 8.75 17.14
CA GLN A 409 14.56 10.20 17.00
C GLN A 409 13.47 11.06 17.66
N ARG A 410 12.31 10.46 18.00
CA ARG A 410 11.16 11.10 18.64
C ARG A 410 10.73 12.39 17.90
N PRO A 411 10.42 12.35 16.60
CA PRO A 411 10.00 13.54 15.86
C PRO A 411 8.68 14.10 16.39
N ASP A 412 8.41 15.35 16.07
CA ASP A 412 7.17 16.05 16.43
C ASP A 412 6.23 16.18 15.23
N LEU A 413 6.76 16.09 14.00
CA LEU A 413 6.03 16.10 12.73
C LEU A 413 6.62 15.07 11.77
N LEU A 414 5.76 14.34 11.07
CA LEU A 414 6.14 13.47 9.96
C LEU A 414 5.81 14.15 8.63
N VAL A 415 6.71 14.08 7.65
CA VAL A 415 6.46 14.57 6.29
C VAL A 415 6.77 13.46 5.30
N ALA A 416 5.80 13.08 4.48
CA ALA A 416 5.98 12.17 3.35
C ALA A 416 5.97 12.99 2.05
N HIS A 417 7.09 13.05 1.34
CA HIS A 417 7.28 13.95 0.20
C HIS A 417 6.73 13.43 -1.12
N GLY A 418 6.32 12.17 -1.20
CA GLY A 418 5.99 11.51 -2.46
C GLY A 418 6.32 10.03 -2.42
N ASP A 419 5.86 9.29 -3.42
CA ASP A 419 6.14 7.87 -3.62
C ASP A 419 5.88 7.03 -2.37
N GLN A 420 4.69 7.19 -1.78
CA GLN A 420 4.26 6.32 -0.69
C GLN A 420 4.11 4.87 -1.16
N LEU A 421 3.95 4.67 -2.47
CA LEU A 421 3.93 3.38 -3.14
C LEU A 421 4.56 3.49 -4.52
N TYR A 422 4.85 2.35 -5.12
CA TYR A 422 5.21 2.23 -6.53
C TYR A 422 4.17 1.34 -7.22
N GLU A 423 3.65 1.76 -8.36
CA GLU A 423 2.56 1.08 -9.05
C GLU A 423 2.93 -0.33 -9.55
N THR A 424 4.23 -0.66 -9.57
CA THR A 424 4.77 -1.98 -9.95
C THR A 424 5.22 -2.83 -8.75
N SER A 425 4.89 -2.42 -7.51
CA SER A 425 5.32 -3.10 -6.28
C SER A 425 4.19 -3.24 -5.26
N PRO A 426 4.10 -4.36 -4.51
CA PRO A 426 4.90 -5.58 -4.66
C PRO A 426 4.42 -6.47 -5.82
N THR A 427 3.35 -6.06 -6.49
CA THR A 427 2.76 -6.76 -7.63
C THR A 427 2.72 -5.85 -8.85
N ARG A 428 2.59 -6.46 -10.04
CA ARG A 428 2.41 -5.72 -11.29
C ARG A 428 1.25 -4.71 -11.19
N LYS A 429 1.42 -3.61 -11.92
CA LYS A 429 0.43 -2.55 -12.08
C LYS A 429 -0.83 -3.10 -12.73
N ASP A 430 -1.98 -2.79 -12.16
CA ASP A 430 -3.25 -2.96 -12.85
C ASP A 430 -3.38 -1.88 -13.95
N THR A 431 -3.44 -2.33 -15.20
CA THR A 431 -3.54 -1.47 -16.39
C THR A 431 -4.97 -1.24 -16.83
N SER A 432 -5.96 -1.76 -16.11
CA SER A 432 -7.37 -1.51 -16.39
C SER A 432 -7.71 -0.03 -16.24
N SER A 433 -8.90 0.34 -16.71
CA SER A 433 -9.45 1.69 -16.57
C SER A 433 -9.84 2.02 -15.13
N ALA A 434 -9.88 1.04 -14.22
CA ALA A 434 -10.35 1.15 -12.84
C ALA A 434 -9.42 0.44 -11.84
N PRO A 435 -8.19 0.92 -11.64
CA PRO A 435 -7.20 0.26 -10.79
C PRO A 435 -7.34 0.62 -9.30
N GLU A 436 -8.53 1.01 -8.82
CA GLU A 436 -8.73 1.54 -7.45
C GLU A 436 -8.37 0.52 -6.37
N LEU A 437 -8.73 -0.74 -6.56
CA LEU A 437 -8.41 -1.79 -5.59
C LEU A 437 -6.93 -2.17 -5.61
N ASP A 438 -6.26 -2.08 -6.75
CA ASP A 438 -4.81 -2.29 -6.88
C ASP A 438 -4.03 -1.16 -6.19
N PHE A 439 -4.47 0.09 -6.36
CA PHE A 439 -3.93 1.22 -5.61
C PHE A 439 -4.19 1.07 -4.12
N LEU A 440 -5.43 0.75 -3.73
CA LEU A 440 -5.79 0.55 -2.33
C LEU A 440 -4.92 -0.55 -1.70
N TYR A 441 -4.76 -1.70 -2.35
CA TYR A 441 -3.91 -2.80 -1.87
C TYR A 441 -2.50 -2.30 -1.51
N LYS A 442 -1.86 -1.54 -2.40
CA LYS A 442 -0.50 -1.02 -2.20
C LYS A 442 -0.46 0.09 -1.14
N PHE A 443 -1.46 0.97 -1.13
CA PHE A 443 -1.56 2.04 -0.14
C PHE A 443 -1.86 1.51 1.27
N LEU A 444 -2.62 0.42 1.38
CA LEU A 444 -2.87 -0.27 2.65
C LEU A 444 -1.59 -0.89 3.23
N LEU A 445 -0.66 -1.37 2.40
CA LEU A 445 0.67 -1.79 2.87
C LEU A 445 1.43 -0.62 3.48
N TRP A 446 1.43 0.54 2.83
CA TRP A 446 2.05 1.74 3.40
C TRP A 446 1.41 2.14 4.73
N HIS A 447 0.08 2.16 4.82
CA HIS A 447 -0.64 2.40 6.07
C HIS A 447 -0.28 1.39 7.17
N TRP A 448 -0.23 0.09 6.83
CA TRP A 448 0.08 -0.97 7.78
C TRP A 448 1.53 -0.92 8.28
N ALA A 449 2.46 -0.47 7.44
CA ALA A 449 3.84 -0.21 7.83
C ALA A 449 3.94 1.01 8.77
N MET A 450 3.29 2.11 8.41
CA MET A 450 3.45 3.41 9.08
C MET A 450 2.52 3.64 10.28
N ARG A 451 1.50 2.78 10.50
CA ARG A 451 0.56 2.91 11.64
C ARG A 451 1.22 3.11 13.02
N PRO A 452 2.41 2.54 13.36
CA PRO A 452 3.04 2.82 14.65
C PRO A 452 3.44 4.30 14.80
N LEU A 453 3.68 5.02 13.71
CA LEU A 453 3.99 6.44 13.69
C LEU A 453 2.72 7.29 13.55
N THR A 454 1.91 7.01 12.53
CA THR A 454 0.76 7.86 12.14
C THR A 454 -0.40 7.86 13.12
N ARG A 455 -0.43 6.92 14.08
CA ARG A 455 -1.39 6.94 15.20
C ARG A 455 -1.06 7.96 16.29
N ARG A 456 0.12 8.58 16.24
CA ARG A 456 0.62 9.47 17.32
C ARG A 456 1.39 10.70 16.84
N LEU A 457 1.70 10.79 15.56
CA LEU A 457 2.38 11.93 14.96
C LEU A 457 1.46 12.60 13.94
N PRO A 458 1.32 13.93 13.98
CA PRO A 458 0.81 14.68 12.85
C PRO A 458 1.66 14.37 11.63
N ILE A 459 1.00 14.24 10.48
CA ILE A 459 1.67 13.94 9.22
C ILE A 459 1.18 14.87 8.12
N VAL A 460 2.12 15.35 7.30
CA VAL A 460 1.85 15.99 6.02
C VAL A 460 2.26 15.03 4.91
N VAL A 461 1.38 14.82 3.92
CA VAL A 461 1.64 13.95 2.77
C VAL A 461 1.53 14.73 1.47
N LEU A 462 2.61 14.74 0.68
CA LEU A 462 2.63 15.26 -0.68
C LEU A 462 2.46 14.10 -1.67
N THR A 463 1.82 14.39 -2.81
CA THR A 463 1.60 13.44 -3.89
C THR A 463 2.66 13.63 -4.97
N ASP A 464 3.31 12.53 -5.36
CA ASP A 464 4.25 12.48 -6.49
C ASP A 464 3.71 11.61 -7.64
N ASP A 465 4.55 11.33 -8.63
CA ASP A 465 4.23 10.65 -9.87
C ASP A 465 3.76 9.19 -9.68
N HIS A 466 4.50 8.39 -8.91
CA HIS A 466 4.14 7.00 -8.64
C HIS A 466 2.82 6.88 -7.86
N ASP A 467 2.51 7.86 -7.00
CA ASP A 467 1.25 7.91 -6.27
C ASP A 467 0.04 8.08 -7.20
N VAL A 468 0.21 8.70 -8.37
CA VAL A 468 -0.86 8.84 -9.39
C VAL A 468 -0.76 7.84 -10.54
N TYR A 469 0.10 6.83 -10.40
CA TYR A 469 0.34 5.77 -11.40
C TYR A 469 0.89 6.31 -12.72
N GLN A 470 1.79 7.28 -12.65
CA GLN A 470 2.47 7.87 -13.80
C GLN A 470 3.99 7.82 -13.57
N PRO A 471 4.82 7.55 -14.61
CA PRO A 471 6.26 7.37 -14.41
C PRO A 471 7.03 8.66 -14.10
N ASN A 472 6.51 9.81 -14.52
CA ASN A 472 6.99 11.16 -14.19
C ASN A 472 5.81 12.12 -14.22
N LEU A 473 5.77 13.12 -13.34
CA LEU A 473 4.65 14.07 -13.25
C LEU A 473 5.05 15.51 -13.59
N TYR A 474 4.63 15.95 -14.78
CA TYR A 474 4.63 17.34 -15.23
C TYR A 474 3.18 17.82 -15.29
N GLY A 475 2.57 18.15 -14.16
CA GLY A 475 1.11 18.25 -14.05
C GLY A 475 0.46 19.35 -14.90
N GLU A 476 1.24 20.35 -15.39
CA GLU A 476 0.79 21.41 -16.31
C GLU A 476 -0.57 22.02 -15.90
N GLY A 477 -0.72 22.34 -14.60
CA GLY A 477 -1.95 22.93 -14.09
C GLY A 477 -3.17 22.01 -14.25
N GLY A 478 -2.97 20.69 -14.23
CA GLY A 478 -4.02 19.69 -14.20
C GLY A 478 -4.68 19.36 -15.54
N ILE A 479 -4.10 19.72 -16.68
CA ILE A 479 -4.70 19.35 -17.98
C ILE A 479 -4.67 17.83 -18.21
N ALA A 480 -5.55 17.33 -19.08
CA ALA A 480 -5.51 15.94 -19.52
C ALA A 480 -4.40 15.75 -20.55
N THR A 481 -3.78 14.58 -20.57
CA THR A 481 -2.86 14.20 -21.64
C THR A 481 -2.88 12.69 -21.90
N THR A 482 -2.45 12.29 -23.09
CA THR A 482 -2.15 10.88 -23.42
C THR A 482 -0.65 10.58 -23.34
N ASP A 483 0.19 11.62 -23.27
CA ASP A 483 1.65 11.52 -23.14
C ASP A 483 2.11 12.49 -22.05
N PHE A 484 2.50 11.97 -20.90
CA PHE A 484 2.94 12.76 -19.75
C PHE A 484 4.06 13.76 -20.10
N ARG A 485 4.87 13.49 -21.13
CA ARG A 485 5.96 14.39 -21.56
C ARG A 485 5.45 15.72 -22.11
N THR A 486 4.23 15.76 -22.63
CA THR A 486 3.57 17.00 -23.09
C THR A 486 3.03 17.86 -21.94
N GLY A 487 3.00 17.32 -20.72
CA GLY A 487 2.38 17.94 -19.55
C GLY A 487 0.94 17.51 -19.35
N GLY A 488 0.51 17.35 -18.09
CA GLY A 488 -0.82 16.91 -17.68
C GLY A 488 -0.82 15.58 -16.94
N TYR A 489 -2.05 15.10 -16.70
CA TYR A 489 -2.33 13.80 -16.09
C TYR A 489 -2.83 12.81 -17.15
N VAL A 490 -2.24 11.62 -17.17
CA VAL A 490 -2.68 10.49 -18.03
C VAL A 490 -3.94 9.82 -17.49
N LYS A 491 -4.11 9.84 -16.16
CA LYS A 491 -5.33 9.35 -15.49
C LYS A 491 -6.34 10.48 -15.32
N SER A 492 -7.61 10.12 -15.18
CA SER A 492 -8.73 11.07 -15.06
C SER A 492 -8.65 11.91 -13.78
N ALA A 493 -9.25 13.10 -13.79
CA ALA A 493 -9.31 13.97 -12.61
C ALA A 493 -9.93 13.30 -11.38
N SER A 494 -10.92 12.44 -11.57
CA SER A 494 -11.54 11.64 -10.52
C SER A 494 -10.58 10.66 -9.85
N TRP A 495 -9.69 10.04 -10.63
CA TRP A 495 -8.64 9.17 -10.10
C TRP A 495 -7.67 9.97 -9.25
N VAL A 496 -7.18 11.09 -9.79
CA VAL A 496 -6.23 11.97 -9.10
C VAL A 496 -6.85 12.54 -7.80
N ASN A 497 -8.14 12.86 -7.81
CA ASN A 497 -8.86 13.32 -6.62
C ASN A 497 -9.15 12.18 -5.62
N LEU A 498 -9.34 10.94 -6.09
CA LEU A 498 -9.45 9.77 -5.21
C LEU A 498 -8.13 9.52 -4.47
N VAL A 499 -7.00 9.55 -5.18
CA VAL A 499 -5.66 9.44 -4.57
C VAL A 499 -5.48 10.51 -3.50
N GLN A 500 -5.72 11.79 -3.81
CA GLN A 500 -5.60 12.89 -2.84
C GLN A 500 -6.58 12.76 -1.65
N ARG A 501 -7.79 12.24 -1.89
CA ARG A 501 -8.77 11.98 -0.82
C ARG A 501 -8.19 11.00 0.21
N MET A 502 -7.53 9.95 -0.27
CA MET A 502 -6.91 8.92 0.55
C MET A 502 -5.62 9.41 1.22
N SER A 503 -4.72 10.04 0.44
CA SER A 503 -3.35 10.29 0.88
C SER A 503 -3.14 11.65 1.53
N SER A 504 -3.83 12.72 1.14
CA SER A 504 -3.43 14.09 1.51
C SER A 504 -4.56 15.01 2.00
N TRP A 505 -5.82 14.56 2.02
CA TRP A 505 -6.93 15.41 2.49
C TRP A 505 -6.76 15.94 3.93
N HIS A 506 -6.13 15.15 4.80
CA HIS A 506 -5.89 15.48 6.20
C HIS A 506 -4.79 16.54 6.40
N ASN A 507 -4.07 16.93 5.34
CA ASN A 507 -3.14 18.05 5.38
C ASN A 507 -3.86 19.33 5.86
N PRO A 508 -3.12 20.36 6.32
CA PRO A 508 -3.69 21.62 6.79
C PRO A 508 -4.58 22.31 5.75
N ASP A 509 -5.39 23.26 6.22
CA ASP A 509 -6.30 24.02 5.36
C ASP A 509 -5.57 24.64 4.15
N ARG A 510 -6.17 24.44 2.97
CA ARG A 510 -5.62 24.90 1.70
C ARG A 510 -5.58 26.42 1.67
N PHE A 511 -4.50 27.00 1.17
CA PHE A 511 -4.37 28.46 1.09
C PHE A 511 -5.37 29.06 0.11
N ASP A 512 -5.48 28.48 -1.08
CA ASP A 512 -6.52 28.77 -2.06
C ASP A 512 -7.06 27.43 -2.60
N PRO A 513 -8.29 27.03 -2.21
CA PRO A 513 -8.85 25.73 -2.54
C PRO A 513 -9.34 25.60 -3.99
N THR A 514 -9.21 26.64 -4.82
CA THR A 514 -9.69 26.64 -6.21
C THR A 514 -9.03 25.50 -6.99
N PRO A 515 -9.80 24.57 -7.58
CA PRO A 515 -9.24 23.48 -8.38
C PRO A 515 -8.40 23.99 -9.56
N VAL A 516 -7.51 23.13 -10.06
CA VAL A 516 -6.84 23.34 -11.34
C VAL A 516 -7.69 22.76 -12.49
N ALA A 517 -7.15 22.65 -13.70
CA ALA A 517 -7.90 22.12 -14.84
C ALA A 517 -8.49 20.72 -14.55
N GLN A 518 -9.55 20.39 -15.27
CA GLN A 518 -10.38 19.18 -15.05
C GLN A 518 -11.05 19.07 -13.67
N GLY A 519 -10.96 20.10 -12.81
CA GLY A 519 -11.49 20.02 -11.44
C GLY A 519 -10.61 19.21 -10.48
N ILE A 520 -9.32 19.05 -10.78
CA ILE A 520 -8.36 18.41 -9.87
C ILE A 520 -8.13 19.32 -8.67
N THR A 521 -8.28 18.78 -7.46
CA THR A 521 -8.06 19.54 -6.22
C THR A 521 -6.60 19.91 -6.02
N VAL A 522 -6.37 20.92 -5.18
CA VAL A 522 -5.05 21.40 -4.77
C VAL A 522 -4.85 21.17 -3.27
N GLY A 523 -3.60 21.12 -2.84
CA GLY A 523 -3.16 20.83 -1.48
C GLY A 523 -2.12 21.78 -0.91
N TYR A 524 -1.70 22.82 -1.65
CA TYR A 524 -0.77 23.82 -1.12
C TYR A 524 -1.41 24.65 0.00
N ALA A 525 -0.65 24.88 1.06
CA ALA A 525 -1.16 25.39 2.34
C ALA A 525 -0.06 26.11 3.13
N ALA A 526 -0.48 26.98 4.05
CA ALA A 526 0.39 27.57 5.06
C ALA A 526 -0.13 27.27 6.46
N PHE A 527 0.77 26.93 7.37
CA PHE A 527 0.40 26.66 8.77
C PHE A 527 1.58 26.95 9.70
N SER A 528 1.28 27.14 10.98
CA SER A 528 2.28 27.23 12.05
C SER A 528 2.15 25.99 12.94
N TYR A 529 3.29 25.38 13.27
CA TYR A 529 3.36 24.26 14.20
C TYR A 529 4.74 24.21 14.86
N GLY A 530 4.78 24.10 16.18
CA GLY A 530 6.05 24.04 16.93
C GLY A 530 6.87 25.33 16.86
N GLY A 531 6.21 26.47 16.69
CA GLY A 531 6.87 27.76 16.47
C GLY A 531 7.57 27.89 15.12
N THR A 532 7.26 27.02 14.16
CA THR A 532 7.79 27.06 12.79
C THR A 532 6.66 27.31 11.80
N SER A 533 6.90 28.17 10.82
CA SER A 533 5.96 28.49 9.76
C SER A 533 6.27 27.66 8.52
N PHE A 534 5.29 26.87 8.09
CA PHE A 534 5.40 25.94 6.97
C PHE A 534 4.64 26.47 5.75
N ALA A 535 5.19 26.17 4.57
CA ALA A 535 4.48 26.23 3.29
C ALA A 535 4.55 24.85 2.63
N ILE A 536 3.41 24.30 2.25
CA ILE A 536 3.32 23.12 1.37
C ILE A 536 3.14 23.65 -0.04
N VAL A 537 3.93 23.15 -0.99
CA VAL A 537 3.78 23.47 -2.42
C VAL A 537 3.61 22.20 -3.25
N GLU A 538 2.96 22.33 -4.39
CA GLU A 538 2.66 21.24 -5.32
C GLU A 538 3.43 21.43 -6.63
N ASP A 539 4.76 21.46 -6.54
CA ASP A 539 5.67 21.65 -7.67
C ASP A 539 5.38 20.69 -8.83
N ARG A 540 5.15 19.39 -8.58
CA ARG A 540 4.78 18.40 -9.61
C ARG A 540 3.50 18.77 -10.37
N LYS A 541 2.48 19.31 -9.69
CA LYS A 541 1.15 19.57 -10.27
C LYS A 541 1.14 20.76 -11.23
N PHE A 542 1.99 21.75 -10.97
CA PHE A 542 2.05 22.98 -11.76
C PHE A 542 3.25 23.01 -12.72
N LYS A 543 4.19 22.08 -12.57
CA LYS A 543 5.37 21.93 -13.43
C LYS A 543 4.98 21.78 -14.90
N THR A 544 5.65 22.56 -15.75
CA THR A 544 5.45 22.55 -17.19
C THR A 544 5.95 21.24 -17.82
N GLY A 545 5.21 20.76 -18.83
CA GLY A 545 5.57 19.62 -19.67
C GLY A 545 6.94 19.76 -20.33
N LEU A 546 7.63 18.63 -20.50
CA LEU A 546 8.98 18.57 -21.05
C LEU A 546 9.05 19.03 -22.51
N ILE A 547 8.10 18.60 -23.35
CA ILE A 547 8.11 18.83 -24.80
C ILE A 547 6.98 19.79 -25.23
N LYS A 548 6.92 20.98 -24.61
CA LYS A 548 5.92 22.00 -24.94
C LYS A 548 6.52 23.18 -25.72
N PRO A 549 6.16 23.40 -27.00
CA PRO A 549 6.56 24.60 -27.74
C PRO A 549 5.84 25.86 -27.19
N GLY A 550 6.59 26.91 -26.87
CA GLY A 550 6.05 28.28 -26.78
C GLY A 550 5.38 28.75 -25.49
N ALA A 551 5.36 27.96 -24.40
CA ALA A 551 4.86 28.43 -23.10
C ALA A 551 5.99 28.92 -22.19
N THR A 552 5.76 29.99 -21.43
CA THR A 552 6.67 30.42 -20.35
C THR A 552 6.77 29.31 -19.30
N PRO A 553 7.96 28.71 -19.08
CA PRO A 553 8.05 27.55 -18.20
C PRO A 553 7.69 27.88 -16.74
N GLN A 554 6.91 27.00 -16.13
CA GLN A 554 6.40 27.09 -14.76
C GLN A 554 6.92 25.91 -13.94
N LEU A 555 7.29 26.20 -12.69
CA LEU A 555 7.46 25.17 -11.66
C LEU A 555 6.26 25.19 -10.72
N LEU A 556 6.02 26.33 -10.07
CA LEU A 556 4.93 26.51 -9.11
C LEU A 556 3.66 27.11 -9.73
N GLY A 557 3.80 27.84 -10.85
CA GLY A 557 2.73 28.60 -11.45
C GLY A 557 2.39 29.87 -10.66
N ALA A 558 1.73 30.83 -11.31
CA ALA A 558 1.48 32.16 -10.75
C ALA A 558 0.76 32.15 -9.39
N ARG A 559 -0.20 31.22 -9.19
CA ARG A 559 -0.97 31.10 -7.94
C ARG A 559 -0.07 30.76 -6.74
N GLN A 560 0.82 29.77 -6.90
CA GLN A 560 1.72 29.37 -5.82
C GLN A 560 2.89 30.35 -5.65
N GLU A 561 3.34 31.01 -6.72
CA GLU A 561 4.33 32.09 -6.62
C GLU A 561 3.78 33.27 -5.79
N ALA A 562 2.53 33.69 -6.03
CA ALA A 562 1.85 34.72 -5.23
C ALA A 562 1.61 34.28 -3.77
N PHE A 563 1.24 33.00 -3.58
CA PHE A 563 1.13 32.38 -2.27
C PHE A 563 2.45 32.47 -1.49
N LEU A 564 3.58 32.03 -2.06
CA LEU A 564 4.88 32.09 -1.38
C LEU A 564 5.30 33.53 -1.04
N GLY A 565 5.02 34.48 -1.94
CA GLY A 565 5.24 35.90 -1.67
C GLY A 565 4.43 36.42 -0.47
N THR A 566 3.18 35.94 -0.32
CA THR A 566 2.33 36.27 0.83
C THR A 566 2.79 35.57 2.10
N TRP A 567 3.11 34.27 2.01
CA TRP A 567 3.55 33.44 3.13
C TRP A 567 4.84 33.92 3.80
N ALA A 568 5.73 34.57 3.04
CA ALA A 568 6.96 35.18 3.58
C ALA A 568 6.67 36.06 4.80
N ASN A 569 5.53 36.76 4.83
CA ASN A 569 5.13 37.68 5.90
C ASN A 569 4.16 37.06 6.92
N MET A 570 3.67 35.84 6.70
CA MET A 570 2.82 35.13 7.69
C MET A 570 3.65 34.72 8.92
N HIS A 571 3.03 34.52 10.08
CA HIS A 571 3.72 34.02 11.29
C HIS A 571 5.07 34.73 11.60
N PRO A 572 5.06 36.06 11.80
CA PRO A 572 6.29 36.85 11.93
C PRO A 572 7.19 36.33 13.06
N GLY A 573 8.50 36.32 12.82
CA GLY A 573 9.51 35.85 13.76
C GLY A 573 9.72 34.33 13.81
N GLN A 574 8.88 33.54 13.14
CA GLN A 574 9.06 32.08 13.07
C GLN A 574 10.01 31.68 11.92
N PRO A 575 10.84 30.63 12.10
CA PRO A 575 11.58 30.01 11.01
C PRO A 575 10.65 29.56 9.87
N LYS A 576 11.16 29.63 8.65
CA LYS A 576 10.42 29.36 7.42
C LYS A 576 10.85 28.04 6.80
N VAL A 577 9.90 27.13 6.58
CA VAL A 577 10.15 25.82 5.95
C VAL A 577 9.19 25.60 4.79
N ILE A 578 9.72 25.24 3.62
CA ILE A 578 8.97 24.86 2.43
C ILE A 578 9.04 23.34 2.29
N LEU A 579 7.88 22.68 2.20
CA LEU A 579 7.74 21.26 1.94
C LEU A 579 7.33 21.06 0.48
N THR A 580 8.12 20.30 -0.27
CA THR A 580 7.99 20.15 -1.72
C THR A 580 8.25 18.70 -2.15
N GLY A 581 7.76 18.27 -3.31
CA GLY A 581 7.86 16.86 -3.72
C GLY A 581 9.29 16.45 -4.10
N SER A 582 9.89 17.19 -5.04
CA SER A 582 11.20 16.88 -5.60
C SER A 582 12.18 18.04 -5.48
N THR A 583 13.47 17.76 -5.66
CA THR A 583 14.52 18.75 -5.41
C THR A 583 14.54 19.87 -6.46
N TRP A 584 14.65 21.14 -6.06
CA TRP A 584 14.71 22.27 -7.00
C TRP A 584 16.09 22.46 -7.67
N ALA A 585 16.85 21.37 -7.82
CA ALA A 585 18.17 21.35 -8.41
C ALA A 585 18.32 20.10 -9.29
N CYS A 586 19.27 20.11 -10.22
CA CYS A 586 19.72 18.89 -10.88
C CYS A 586 21.02 18.44 -10.21
N VAL A 587 20.97 17.33 -9.48
CA VAL A 587 22.12 16.81 -8.71
C VAL A 587 22.75 15.57 -9.35
N GLN A 588 22.22 15.12 -10.49
CA GLN A 588 22.70 13.93 -11.17
C GLN A 588 23.93 14.22 -12.03
N THR A 589 24.94 13.37 -11.91
CA THR A 589 26.08 13.28 -12.83
C THR A 589 26.10 11.91 -13.51
N ASP A 590 26.87 11.79 -14.59
CA ASP A 590 27.25 10.48 -15.13
C ASP A 590 28.44 9.88 -14.35
N ALA A 591 28.95 8.74 -14.84
CA ALA A 591 30.04 8.01 -14.20
C ALA A 591 31.39 8.77 -14.22
N ASP A 592 31.55 9.72 -15.14
CA ASP A 592 32.75 10.56 -15.25
C ASP A 592 32.61 11.87 -14.45
N GLY A 593 31.48 12.05 -13.76
CA GLY A 593 31.16 13.24 -12.97
C GLY A 593 30.61 14.41 -13.80
N ALA A 594 30.31 14.22 -15.09
CA ALA A 594 29.72 15.27 -15.90
C ALA A 594 28.24 15.47 -15.55
N PRO A 595 27.73 16.72 -15.50
CA PRO A 595 26.32 16.98 -15.20
C PRO A 595 25.39 16.31 -16.21
N ARG A 596 24.34 15.65 -15.71
CA ARG A 596 23.25 15.12 -16.55
C ARG A 596 22.05 16.05 -16.54
N LEU A 597 21.29 16.02 -17.62
CA LEU A 597 19.98 16.65 -17.66
C LEU A 597 18.98 15.74 -16.96
N ASP A 598 18.43 16.22 -15.84
CA ASP A 598 17.32 15.58 -15.13
C ASP A 598 16.09 16.50 -15.22
N ALA A 599 15.23 16.21 -16.18
CA ALA A 599 13.96 16.90 -16.35
C ALA A 599 12.93 16.54 -15.26
N ASP A 600 13.11 15.38 -14.62
CA ASP A 600 12.22 14.90 -13.57
C ASP A 600 12.45 15.66 -12.27
N SER A 601 13.71 15.94 -11.93
CA SER A 601 14.05 16.89 -10.87
C SER A 601 13.40 18.26 -11.12
N ASN A 602 13.14 18.99 -10.05
CA ASN A 602 12.69 20.38 -10.13
C ASN A 602 13.84 21.37 -10.37
N GLY A 603 15.03 20.88 -10.75
CA GLY A 603 16.00 21.69 -11.51
C GLY A 603 15.42 22.18 -12.85
N TRP A 604 14.46 21.42 -13.40
CA TRP A 604 13.65 21.81 -14.56
C TRP A 604 12.22 22.23 -14.14
N PRO A 605 11.62 23.24 -14.79
CA PRO A 605 12.25 24.16 -15.75
C PRO A 605 13.01 25.29 -15.05
N ALA A 606 14.24 25.55 -15.52
CA ALA A 606 15.16 26.48 -14.86
C ALA A 606 14.59 27.90 -14.62
N PRO A 607 13.84 28.53 -15.55
CA PRO A 607 13.22 29.84 -15.30
C PRO A 607 12.14 29.81 -14.20
N GLY A 608 11.27 28.78 -14.21
CA GLY A 608 10.23 28.60 -13.20
C GLY A 608 10.82 28.30 -11.82
N ARG A 609 11.81 27.41 -11.79
CA ARG A 609 12.60 27.13 -10.59
C ARG A 609 13.30 28.38 -10.05
N MET A 610 13.90 29.21 -10.91
CA MET A 610 14.60 30.43 -10.46
C MET A 610 13.65 31.41 -9.72
N ARG A 611 12.40 31.55 -10.19
CA ARG A 611 11.40 32.36 -9.48
C ARG A 611 11.07 31.77 -8.10
N ALA A 612 10.87 30.46 -8.01
CA ALA A 612 10.63 29.77 -6.75
C ALA A 612 11.80 29.93 -5.75
N VAL A 613 13.04 29.78 -6.22
CA VAL A 613 14.26 29.96 -5.41
C VAL A 613 14.38 31.39 -4.89
N LYS A 614 14.08 32.40 -5.71
CA LYS A 614 14.06 33.82 -5.28
C LYS A 614 13.02 34.07 -4.19
N LEU A 615 11.82 33.51 -4.32
CA LEU A 615 10.76 33.61 -3.31
C LEU A 615 11.16 32.93 -1.99
N ALA A 616 11.72 31.72 -2.07
CA ALA A 616 12.25 31.02 -0.91
C ALA A 616 13.39 31.81 -0.24
N ARG A 617 14.29 32.43 -1.01
CA ARG A 617 15.36 33.28 -0.49
C ARG A 617 14.81 34.50 0.25
N ALA A 618 13.83 35.18 -0.33
CA ALA A 618 13.20 36.36 0.24
C ALA A 618 12.50 36.04 1.56
N ALA A 619 11.92 34.84 1.68
CA ALA A 619 11.34 34.35 2.93
C ALA A 619 12.40 33.83 3.93
N HIS A 620 13.68 33.74 3.56
CA HIS A 620 14.70 33.01 4.33
C HIS A 620 14.28 31.54 4.62
N GLY A 621 13.63 30.91 3.64
CA GLY A 621 13.08 29.57 3.75
C GLY A 621 14.13 28.47 3.60
N LEU A 622 14.05 27.47 4.47
CA LEU A 622 14.65 26.14 4.27
C LEU A 622 13.70 25.30 3.43
N ILE A 623 14.21 24.67 2.37
CA ILE A 623 13.41 23.75 1.53
C ILE A 623 13.67 22.31 1.98
N VAL A 624 12.63 21.50 2.10
CA VAL A 624 12.73 20.06 2.38
C VAL A 624 11.97 19.30 1.29
N SER A 625 12.61 18.27 0.71
CA SER A 625 12.13 17.54 -0.47
C SER A 625 12.39 16.03 -0.40
N GLY A 626 11.89 15.27 -1.38
CA GLY A 626 12.16 13.84 -1.60
C GLY A 626 12.64 13.50 -3.03
N ASP A 627 12.12 12.41 -3.61
CA ASP A 627 12.25 11.93 -5.00
C ASP A 627 13.65 11.43 -5.42
N GLN A 628 14.71 12.19 -5.20
CA GLN A 628 15.97 11.96 -5.91
C GLN A 628 16.81 10.75 -5.45
N HIS A 629 16.28 9.92 -4.54
CA HIS A 629 16.88 8.66 -4.07
C HIS A 629 18.30 8.72 -3.48
N VAL A 630 18.89 9.90 -3.35
CA VAL A 630 20.22 10.13 -2.76
C VAL A 630 20.13 11.29 -1.77
N GLY A 631 20.64 11.08 -0.56
CA GLY A 631 20.66 12.12 0.46
C GLY A 631 21.62 13.25 0.06
N HIS A 632 21.16 14.50 0.08
CA HIS A 632 21.99 15.65 -0.30
C HIS A 632 21.50 16.97 0.32
N LEU A 633 22.42 17.94 0.39
CA LEU A 633 22.18 19.32 0.79
C LEU A 633 22.60 20.24 -0.37
N VAL A 634 21.67 21.06 -0.87
CA VAL A 634 21.95 22.08 -1.88
C VAL A 634 21.90 23.45 -1.24
N ARG A 635 22.92 24.27 -1.51
CA ARG A 635 22.83 25.72 -1.36
C ARG A 635 22.60 26.32 -2.73
N HIS A 636 21.42 26.90 -2.93
CA HIS A 636 21.04 27.42 -4.24
C HIS A 636 21.82 28.69 -4.60
N GLY A 637 22.01 28.89 -5.90
CA GLY A 637 22.55 30.12 -6.47
C GLY A 637 21.46 30.92 -7.20
N ILE A 638 21.50 32.25 -7.07
CA ILE A 638 20.62 33.19 -7.76
C ILE A 638 21.45 34.07 -8.69
N ASP A 639 22.27 34.97 -8.12
CA ASP A 639 23.23 35.82 -8.84
C ASP A 639 24.65 35.26 -8.68
N GLY A 640 24.92 34.57 -7.56
CA GLY A 640 26.17 33.84 -7.29
C GLY A 640 25.94 32.34 -7.08
N PHE A 641 26.97 31.62 -6.63
CA PHE A 641 26.90 30.17 -6.42
C PHE A 641 26.25 29.74 -5.10
N ALA A 642 26.06 30.67 -4.16
CA ALA A 642 25.68 30.36 -2.76
C ALA A 642 24.86 31.47 -2.07
N ASP A 643 24.16 32.30 -2.82
CA ASP A 643 23.37 33.43 -2.34
C ASP A 643 21.86 33.13 -2.17
N GLY A 644 21.43 31.92 -2.53
CA GLY A 644 20.07 31.41 -2.39
C GLY A 644 19.78 30.62 -1.11
N PRO A 645 18.57 30.03 -0.99
CA PRO A 645 18.15 29.21 0.15
C PRO A 645 18.93 27.88 0.24
N LEU A 646 18.88 27.28 1.43
CA LEU A 646 19.31 25.89 1.63
C LEU A 646 18.16 24.94 1.34
N GLN A 647 18.50 23.76 0.83
CA GLN A 647 17.55 22.69 0.57
C GLN A 647 18.11 21.33 0.99
N PHE A 648 17.33 20.60 1.78
CA PHE A 648 17.67 19.27 2.28
C PHE A 648 16.77 18.20 1.65
N THR A 649 17.39 17.16 1.10
CA THR A 649 16.70 15.97 0.58
C THR A 649 17.29 14.75 1.29
N PRO A 650 16.51 13.99 2.08
CA PRO A 650 17.00 12.75 2.66
C PRO A 650 17.09 11.65 1.59
N PRO A 651 17.81 10.55 1.86
CA PRO A 651 17.79 9.39 0.97
C PRO A 651 16.37 8.80 0.83
N ALA A 652 16.16 8.00 -0.21
CA ALA A 652 14.94 7.21 -0.33
C ALA A 652 14.81 6.22 0.82
N GLY A 653 13.58 5.95 1.27
CA GLY A 653 13.33 4.86 2.21
C GLY A 653 13.64 3.49 1.61
N SER A 654 13.36 3.30 0.31
CA SER A 654 13.68 2.09 -0.44
C SER A 654 13.53 2.32 -1.94
N THR A 655 14.56 2.03 -2.72
CA THR A 655 14.55 2.29 -4.16
C THR A 655 15.17 1.15 -4.96
N SER A 656 14.71 0.97 -6.20
CA SER A 656 15.34 0.11 -7.19
C SER A 656 16.40 0.84 -8.03
N PHE A 657 16.46 2.17 -7.94
CA PHE A 657 17.40 3.00 -8.67
C PHE A 657 18.59 3.31 -7.77
N GLN A 658 19.66 2.53 -7.92
CA GLN A 658 20.88 2.78 -7.16
C GLN A 658 21.50 4.10 -7.59
N ARG A 659 21.54 5.06 -6.68
CA ARG A 659 22.28 6.32 -6.80
C ARG A 659 23.27 6.37 -5.64
N TRP A 660 24.52 6.70 -5.93
CA TRP A 660 25.58 6.83 -4.93
C TRP A 660 26.39 8.09 -5.16
N PHE A 661 27.00 8.59 -4.10
CA PHE A 661 27.94 9.69 -4.17
C PHE A 661 29.36 9.13 -4.25
N GLN A 662 30.07 9.41 -5.35
CA GLN A 662 31.48 9.09 -5.50
C GLN A 662 32.27 10.40 -5.54
N PRO A 663 32.94 10.80 -4.45
CA PRO A 663 33.70 12.04 -4.42
C PRO A 663 34.95 11.90 -5.31
N ALA A 664 35.35 12.99 -5.96
CA ALA A 664 36.56 13.02 -6.80
C ALA A 664 37.87 12.80 -6.01
N GLN A 665 37.82 13.01 -4.69
CA GLN A 665 38.89 12.74 -3.74
C GLN A 665 38.32 11.96 -2.55
N PRO A 666 39.09 11.08 -1.89
CA PRO A 666 38.67 10.48 -0.63
C PRO A 666 38.23 11.56 0.37
N LEU A 667 37.14 11.31 1.08
CA LEU A 667 36.69 12.25 2.10
C LEU A 667 37.62 12.13 3.32
N PRO A 668 37.82 13.19 4.12
CA PRO A 668 38.64 13.13 5.33
C PRO A 668 38.19 12.06 6.34
N ASN A 669 36.95 11.56 6.18
CA ASN A 669 36.30 10.55 7.00
C ASN A 669 35.88 9.28 6.22
N SER A 670 36.39 9.08 4.99
CA SER A 670 36.16 7.86 4.20
C SER A 670 37.15 6.76 4.52
#